data_AF-A0A327Z1C6-F1
#
_entry.id   AF-A0A327Z1C6-F1
#
_cell.length_a   1.000
_cell.length_b   1.000
_cell.length_c   1.000
_cell.angle_alpha   90.00
_cell.angle_beta   90.00
_cell.angle_gamma   90.00
#
_symmetry.space_group_name_H-M   'P 1'
#
loop_
_entity.id
_entity.type
_entity.pdbx_description
1 polymer ?
#
loop_
_entity_poly.entity_id
_entity_poly.type
_entity_poly.pdbx_seq_one_letter_code
_entity_poly.pdbx_strand_id
1 'polypeptide(L)'
;MPLFGKPKPPQIPQNWHWDMMRENNTFRAFNKQRRSAAPENDRRLWIGISGVSGPIFCNPDTNLLAIAPARHAIGKTASVVVPNVMTWPGPVVSTSTKIDVLRATAAIRSSWGTLWHWTPDAEPTVPGCNQLRWSPVAESADWDTALDMSSAMVSASKKSDARQSDAGLHFEGRAQSLLGVLLWSAARYGHDMRWVFSVITGQRLTDEIVPLLKQLNQDGHRLQLDILGGIYKAPDRERASVFSTAAVTLRVFERSGVLDSTDNPNFDMEGFVRGVPVEGNWDLLYESDDSPQARAAQLGVFPNYASGWFDTIYISAKSQVELAPIVVAFLTSIRAAVAKVRGEKARLGVDSRHRVLFALDEMATMAPIPQLPEILAIGGEGIVTLGVLQDMGQARQRWGEQGMALLSLFQNVLVFPGTRDTATINTFSELGGDYLMPMQTTSQTQGKGSGLFEYTESKSQNEGYERWKRLTPDEIANGNPERPDEVLLFPHGTAEALHIYLLPYWSANLWLCATVDQTKQWLVGGVDAEPWRYNLPLPELDRNSSRSLRNLNEEYVKTWAFVKGNWTKFAEMIQSRPQDGNDAIIVIALSAEEMANGCNQVIAMDHRGTVGEFVTAQIPPGVEPGMRVRLKGLAIPGRNGGADGDLYIEIAAG
;
A
#
# COMPACT_ATOMS: atom_id res chain seq x y z
N MET A 1 50.82 -16.28 9.40
CA MET A 1 49.75 -16.54 8.41
C MET A 1 49.33 -15.21 7.82
N PRO A 2 49.64 -14.90 6.55
CA PRO A 2 49.01 -13.78 5.88
C PRO A 2 47.55 -14.18 5.60
N LEU A 3 46.61 -13.30 5.97
CA LEU A 3 45.22 -13.35 5.52
C LEU A 3 45.23 -13.35 3.99
N PHE A 4 45.01 -14.51 3.36
CA PHE A 4 44.71 -14.56 1.94
C PHE A 4 43.35 -13.87 1.77
N GLY A 5 43.40 -12.60 1.35
CA GLY A 5 42.22 -11.80 1.11
C GLY A 5 41.31 -12.51 0.12
N LYS A 6 40.00 -12.50 0.41
CA LYS A 6 38.96 -12.75 -0.59
C LYS A 6 39.39 -12.06 -1.91
N PRO A 7 39.19 -12.67 -3.10
CA PRO A 7 39.47 -11.97 -4.35
C PRO A 7 38.81 -10.60 -4.24
N LYS A 8 39.62 -9.54 -4.34
CA LYS A 8 39.09 -8.17 -4.29
C LYS A 8 37.95 -8.17 -5.32
N PRO A 9 36.70 -7.87 -4.92
CA PRO A 9 35.67 -7.62 -5.91
C PRO A 9 36.26 -6.61 -6.90
N PRO A 10 35.91 -6.66 -8.20
CA PRO A 10 36.43 -5.72 -9.18
C PRO A 10 36.41 -4.34 -8.51
N GLN A 11 37.57 -3.66 -8.50
CA GLN A 11 37.65 -2.32 -7.92
C GLN A 11 36.68 -1.46 -8.71
N ILE A 12 35.44 -1.42 -8.23
CA ILE A 12 34.47 -0.43 -8.64
C ILE A 12 35.18 0.87 -8.29
N PRO A 13 35.40 1.75 -9.27
CA PRO A 13 36.16 2.98 -9.04
C PRO A 13 35.61 3.66 -7.78
N GLN A 14 36.48 4.10 -6.87
CA GLN A 14 36.10 4.82 -5.62
C GLN A 14 35.14 6.00 -5.86
N ASN A 15 35.02 6.41 -7.12
CA ASN A 15 34.24 7.46 -7.74
C ASN A 15 32.83 7.05 -8.24
N TRP A 16 32.41 5.78 -8.14
CA TRP A 16 31.04 5.37 -8.53
C TRP A 16 29.96 5.67 -7.48
N HIS A 17 30.36 6.13 -6.30
CA HIS A 17 29.48 6.12 -5.13
C HIS A 17 28.64 7.39 -4.94
N TRP A 18 29.13 8.56 -5.38
CA TRP A 18 28.42 9.83 -5.15
C TRP A 18 28.74 10.92 -6.20
N ASP A 19 29.90 10.87 -6.84
CA ASP A 19 30.32 11.89 -7.82
C ASP A 19 29.75 11.65 -9.24
N MET A 20 29.42 10.41 -9.61
CA MET A 20 28.78 10.11 -10.92
C MET A 20 27.33 10.60 -11.04
N MET A 21 26.61 10.82 -9.92
CA MET A 21 25.33 11.53 -9.95
C MET A 21 25.50 13.06 -9.96
N ARG A 22 26.74 13.58 -9.83
CA ARG A 22 27.06 15.01 -10.00
C ARG A 22 27.45 15.37 -11.44
N GLU A 23 27.99 14.43 -12.22
CA GLU A 23 28.48 14.73 -13.56
C GLU A 23 27.48 14.35 -14.65
N ASN A 24 26.97 15.36 -15.36
CA ASN A 24 26.04 15.28 -16.49
C ASN A 24 26.45 14.34 -17.66
N ASN A 25 27.62 13.69 -17.64
CA ASN A 25 28.22 13.02 -18.80
C ASN A 25 28.14 11.47 -18.80
N THR A 26 27.88 10.81 -17.67
CA THR A 26 27.64 9.35 -17.64
C THR A 26 26.29 8.96 -18.23
N PHE A 27 25.36 9.92 -18.31
CA PHE A 27 24.01 9.75 -18.81
C PHE A 27 23.93 9.55 -20.34
N ARG A 28 24.79 10.22 -21.11
CA ARG A 28 24.80 10.16 -22.59
C ARG A 28 25.36 8.84 -23.13
N ALA A 29 26.32 8.23 -22.43
CA ALA A 29 26.90 6.95 -22.84
C ALA A 29 25.93 5.77 -22.64
N PHE A 30 25.12 5.80 -21.58
CA PHE A 30 24.11 4.79 -21.27
C PHE A 30 22.93 4.80 -22.27
N ASN A 31 22.50 5.99 -22.71
CA ASN A 31 21.42 6.16 -23.70
C ASN A 31 21.70 5.58 -25.08
N LYS A 32 22.98 5.46 -25.46
CA LYS A 32 23.35 4.97 -26.79
C LYS A 32 23.12 3.46 -26.95
N GLN A 33 23.06 2.70 -25.86
CA GLN A 33 22.87 1.24 -25.87
C GLN A 33 21.40 0.80 -25.78
N ARG A 34 20.46 1.70 -25.46
CA ARG A 34 19.08 1.33 -25.09
C ARG A 34 17.99 1.76 -26.09
N ARG A 35 18.35 2.42 -27.20
CA ARG A 35 17.42 2.78 -28.30
C ARG A 35 16.72 1.59 -28.99
N SER A 36 16.91 0.35 -28.51
CA SER A 36 16.31 -0.87 -29.04
C SER A 36 15.41 -1.64 -28.06
N ALA A 37 15.08 -1.11 -26.86
CA ALA A 37 14.22 -1.81 -25.90
C ALA A 37 12.78 -1.25 -25.89
N ALA A 38 11.83 -2.13 -26.20
CA ALA A 38 10.40 -1.94 -26.45
C ALA A 38 9.58 -1.22 -25.34
N PRO A 39 8.33 -0.79 -25.64
CA PRO A 39 7.31 -0.30 -24.69
C PRO A 39 6.92 -1.24 -23.52
N GLU A 40 7.61 -2.37 -23.35
CA GLU A 40 7.40 -3.35 -22.28
C GLU A 40 7.98 -2.91 -20.91
N ASN A 41 8.56 -1.71 -20.85
CA ASN A 41 9.24 -1.19 -19.65
C ASN A 41 8.30 -0.56 -18.62
N ASP A 42 7.01 -0.36 -18.93
CA ASP A 42 6.04 0.40 -18.13
C ASP A 42 5.41 -0.38 -16.95
N ARG A 43 5.97 -1.50 -16.47
CA ARG A 43 5.32 -2.27 -15.36
C ARG A 43 6.31 -2.88 -14.38
N ARG A 44 7.38 -2.16 -14.09
CA ARG A 44 8.49 -2.67 -13.28
C ARG A 44 8.67 -1.85 -12.03
N LEU A 45 8.85 -2.56 -10.92
CA LEU A 45 9.26 -1.94 -9.68
C LEU A 45 10.76 -1.58 -9.75
N TRP A 46 11.08 -0.38 -9.30
CA TRP A 46 12.44 0.06 -9.03
C TRP A 46 13.01 -0.70 -7.83
N ILE A 47 14.22 -1.23 -7.96
CA ILE A 47 14.93 -1.87 -6.87
C ILE A 47 16.07 -0.97 -6.35
N GLY A 48 17.01 -0.58 -7.21
CA GLY A 48 18.21 0.13 -6.78
C GLY A 48 19.26 0.22 -7.87
N ILE A 49 20.52 0.43 -7.48
CA ILE A 49 21.66 0.49 -8.41
C ILE A 49 22.70 -0.57 -8.02
N SER A 50 23.16 -1.33 -9.01
CA SER A 50 24.37 -2.13 -8.89
C SER A 50 25.58 -1.32 -9.33
N GLY A 51 26.66 -1.41 -8.55
CA GLY A 51 27.96 -0.83 -8.92
C GLY A 51 28.65 -1.49 -10.12
N VAL A 52 28.00 -2.47 -10.77
CA VAL A 52 28.48 -3.12 -12.00
C VAL A 52 27.47 -2.93 -13.14
N SER A 53 26.18 -3.12 -12.85
CA SER A 53 25.14 -3.22 -13.88
C SER A 53 24.28 -1.95 -14.04
N GLY A 54 24.47 -0.94 -13.19
CA GLY A 54 23.61 0.25 -13.19
C GLY A 54 22.25 0.02 -12.54
N PRO A 55 21.19 0.75 -12.95
CA PRO A 55 19.84 0.59 -12.42
C PRO A 55 19.29 -0.84 -12.51
N ILE A 56 18.68 -1.31 -11.43
CA ILE A 56 18.04 -2.61 -11.31
C ILE A 56 16.54 -2.40 -11.13
N PHE A 57 15.79 -3.19 -11.90
CA PHE A 57 14.32 -3.24 -11.88
C PHE A 57 13.87 -4.68 -11.72
N CYS A 58 12.70 -4.87 -11.13
CA CYS A 58 11.99 -6.13 -11.22
C CYS A 58 11.65 -6.45 -12.69
N ASN A 59 11.45 -7.73 -13.01
CA ASN A 59 10.78 -8.09 -14.27
C ASN A 59 9.35 -7.50 -14.30
N PRO A 60 8.78 -7.23 -15.49
CA PRO A 60 7.41 -6.73 -15.59
C PRO A 60 6.40 -7.60 -14.83
N ASP A 61 5.44 -6.97 -14.16
CA ASP A 61 4.35 -7.66 -13.44
C ASP A 61 4.83 -8.61 -12.32
N THR A 62 6.04 -8.41 -11.77
CA THR A 62 6.58 -9.21 -10.66
C THR A 62 6.60 -8.47 -9.33
N ASN A 63 6.46 -9.23 -8.24
CA ASN A 63 6.34 -8.69 -6.89
C ASN A 63 7.72 -8.42 -6.26
N LEU A 64 7.77 -7.50 -5.30
CA LEU A 64 8.97 -7.15 -4.53
C LEU A 64 8.69 -7.27 -3.04
N LEU A 65 9.53 -8.03 -2.33
CA LEU A 65 9.51 -8.13 -0.88
C LEU A 65 10.73 -7.41 -0.31
N ALA A 66 10.53 -6.53 0.66
CA ALA A 66 11.61 -5.95 1.44
C ALA A 66 11.54 -6.42 2.90
N ILE A 67 12.63 -7.00 3.38
CA ILE A 67 12.81 -7.40 4.78
C ILE A 67 13.77 -6.41 5.40
N ALA A 68 13.22 -5.54 6.25
CA ALA A 68 13.94 -4.41 6.79
C ALA A 68 13.59 -4.14 8.25
N PRO A 69 14.57 -4.15 9.17
CA PRO A 69 14.31 -3.91 10.59
C PRO A 69 13.74 -2.52 10.84
N ALA A 70 13.08 -2.36 11.98
CA ALA A 70 12.54 -1.07 12.39
C ALA A 70 13.67 -0.02 12.50
N ARG A 71 13.43 1.19 11.94
CA ARG A 71 14.32 2.35 12.02
C ARG A 71 15.73 2.13 11.43
N HIS A 72 15.82 1.44 10.29
CA HIS A 72 17.07 1.36 9.52
C HIS A 72 17.49 2.74 8.96
N ALA A 73 18.80 3.04 8.92
CA ALA A 73 19.34 4.35 8.52
C ALA A 73 19.01 4.74 7.07
N ILE A 74 19.01 3.77 6.15
CA ILE A 74 18.62 3.95 4.74
C ILE A 74 17.09 4.17 4.60
N GLY A 75 16.30 3.59 5.52
CA GLY A 75 14.85 3.72 5.60
C GLY A 75 14.07 2.97 4.51
N LYS A 76 13.51 1.80 4.85
CA LYS A 76 12.70 0.94 3.96
C LYS A 76 11.61 1.71 3.18
N THR A 77 10.87 2.58 3.87
CA THR A 77 9.81 3.41 3.28
C THR A 77 10.40 4.41 2.28
N ALA A 78 11.49 5.08 2.66
CA ALA A 78 12.09 6.16 1.88
C ALA A 78 12.85 5.67 0.64
N SER A 79 13.38 4.43 0.69
CA SER A 79 14.27 3.89 -0.34
C SER A 79 13.64 2.80 -1.21
N VAL A 80 12.50 2.24 -0.80
CA VAL A 80 11.79 1.19 -1.54
C VAL A 80 10.35 1.61 -1.85
N VAL A 81 9.55 1.94 -0.83
CA VAL A 81 8.11 2.26 -1.01
C VAL A 81 7.92 3.55 -1.80
N VAL A 82 8.52 4.65 -1.34
CA VAL A 82 8.35 5.98 -1.94
C VAL A 82 8.76 6.01 -3.42
N PRO A 83 9.97 5.55 -3.82
CA PRO A 83 10.35 5.50 -5.23
C PRO A 83 9.34 4.77 -6.11
N ASN A 84 8.87 3.60 -5.67
CA ASN A 84 7.93 2.79 -6.44
C ASN A 84 6.53 3.41 -6.53
N VAL A 85 6.07 4.09 -5.47
CA VAL A 85 4.82 4.86 -5.53
C VAL A 85 4.96 6.01 -6.51
N MET A 86 6.08 6.76 -6.50
CA MET A 86 6.31 7.87 -7.43
C MET A 86 6.28 7.44 -8.90
N THR A 87 6.88 6.28 -9.22
CA THR A 87 7.14 5.87 -10.60
C THR A 87 6.06 4.99 -11.22
N TRP A 88 5.09 4.50 -10.44
CA TRP A 88 4.15 3.48 -10.92
C TRP A 88 3.14 4.01 -11.96
N PRO A 89 3.06 3.45 -13.18
CA PRO A 89 2.11 3.83 -14.22
C PRO A 89 0.76 3.14 -14.18
N GLY A 90 0.14 3.27 -13.01
CA GLY A 90 -1.21 2.81 -12.81
C GLY A 90 -1.76 3.30 -11.48
N PRO A 91 -2.93 2.76 -11.10
CA PRO A 91 -3.53 3.01 -9.80
C PRO A 91 -2.61 2.50 -8.68
N VAL A 92 -2.55 3.23 -7.58
CA VAL A 92 -1.72 2.87 -6.43
C VAL A 92 -2.56 2.84 -5.16
N VAL A 93 -2.36 1.82 -4.34
CA VAL A 93 -2.84 1.75 -2.96
C VAL A 93 -1.61 1.66 -2.07
N SER A 94 -1.40 2.65 -1.22
CA SER A 94 -0.30 2.68 -0.27
C SER A 94 -0.81 2.64 1.16
N THR A 95 -0.25 1.74 1.97
CA THR A 95 -0.55 1.67 3.40
C THR A 95 0.66 2.15 4.21
N SER A 96 0.43 3.06 5.17
CA SER A 96 1.45 3.53 6.11
C SER A 96 0.81 3.88 7.46
N THR A 97 1.62 3.93 8.51
CA THR A 97 1.20 4.42 9.83
C THR A 97 1.18 5.94 9.94
N LYS A 98 1.80 6.59 8.98
CA LYS A 98 1.98 8.03 8.91
C LYS A 98 1.64 8.50 7.51
N ILE A 99 1.50 9.81 7.38
CA ILE A 99 1.33 10.46 6.08
C ILE A 99 2.67 10.65 5.35
N ASP A 100 3.71 9.89 5.67
CA ASP A 100 5.06 10.09 5.16
C ASP A 100 5.22 9.67 3.69
N VAL A 101 4.61 8.54 3.30
CA VAL A 101 4.54 8.16 1.88
C VAL A 101 3.72 9.19 1.10
N LEU A 102 2.56 9.60 1.61
CA LEU A 102 1.73 10.66 1.01
C LEU A 102 2.53 11.95 0.85
N ARG A 103 3.15 12.46 1.93
CA ARG A 103 3.95 13.68 1.90
C ARG A 103 5.10 13.60 0.91
N ALA A 104 5.78 12.46 0.82
CA ALA A 104 6.90 12.30 -0.11
C ALA A 104 6.44 12.24 -1.57
N THR A 105 5.26 11.70 -1.86
CA THR A 105 4.84 11.33 -3.22
C THR A 105 3.70 12.18 -3.79
N ALA A 106 3.00 12.97 -2.99
CA ALA A 106 1.85 13.77 -3.40
C ALA A 106 2.15 14.70 -4.57
N ALA A 107 3.33 15.34 -4.57
CA ALA A 107 3.80 16.16 -5.69
C ALA A 107 3.69 15.43 -7.02
N ILE A 108 4.31 14.26 -7.10
CA ILE A 108 4.34 13.44 -8.30
C ILE A 108 2.99 12.81 -8.57
N ARG A 109 2.36 12.15 -7.59
CA ARG A 109 1.09 11.45 -7.83
C ARG A 109 -0.06 12.37 -8.21
N SER A 110 -0.05 13.62 -7.77
CA SER A 110 -1.08 14.61 -8.15
C SER A 110 -1.07 14.95 -9.65
N SER A 111 0.06 14.74 -10.36
CA SER A 111 0.11 14.91 -11.82
C SER A 111 -0.33 13.67 -12.58
N TRP A 112 -0.52 12.54 -11.88
CA TRP A 112 -0.95 11.28 -12.47
C TRP A 112 -2.41 11.02 -12.22
N GLY A 113 -2.96 11.48 -11.10
CA GLY A 113 -4.36 11.26 -10.77
C GLY A 113 -4.81 11.95 -9.49
N THR A 114 -6.05 11.64 -9.10
CA THR A 114 -6.65 12.13 -7.87
C THR A 114 -5.98 11.48 -6.66
N LEU A 115 -5.70 12.28 -5.63
CA LEU A 115 -5.17 11.78 -4.37
C LEU A 115 -6.31 11.54 -3.37
N TRP A 116 -6.54 10.27 -3.04
CA TRP A 116 -7.50 9.86 -2.02
C TRP A 116 -6.78 9.53 -0.71
N HIS A 117 -7.32 10.01 0.39
CA HIS A 117 -6.83 9.69 1.72
C HIS A 117 -7.93 9.07 2.56
N TRP A 118 -7.70 7.82 2.95
CA TRP A 118 -8.59 7.05 3.80
C TRP A 118 -7.95 6.88 5.17
N THR A 119 -8.69 7.27 6.20
CA THR A 119 -8.31 7.15 7.62
C THR A 119 -9.36 6.30 8.33
N PRO A 120 -9.18 4.97 8.38
CA PRO A 120 -10.15 4.09 9.02
C PRO A 120 -10.40 4.43 10.50
N ASP A 121 -9.45 5.06 11.18
CA ASP A 121 -9.58 5.57 12.55
C ASP A 121 -10.24 6.95 12.68
N ALA A 122 -10.82 7.47 11.59
CA ALA A 122 -11.47 8.77 11.50
C ALA A 122 -10.57 9.97 11.83
N GLU A 123 -9.26 9.83 11.63
CA GLU A 123 -8.36 10.98 11.64
C GLU A 123 -8.70 11.95 10.48
N PRO A 124 -8.50 13.27 10.65
CA PRO A 124 -8.79 14.24 9.61
C PRO A 124 -8.05 13.92 8.30
N THR A 125 -8.76 14.09 7.19
CA THR A 125 -8.16 13.96 5.86
C THR A 125 -7.05 14.99 5.67
N VAL A 126 -5.92 14.58 5.08
CA VAL A 126 -4.85 15.52 4.72
C VAL A 126 -5.40 16.58 3.76
N PRO A 127 -5.23 17.88 4.06
CA PRO A 127 -5.70 18.93 3.17
C PRO A 127 -5.14 18.77 1.75
N GLY A 128 -5.96 19.05 0.74
CA GLY A 128 -5.62 18.86 -0.67
C GLY A 128 -5.82 17.42 -1.19
N CYS A 129 -6.09 16.45 -0.33
CA CYS A 129 -6.55 15.12 -0.72
C CYS A 129 -8.09 15.01 -0.61
N ASN A 130 -8.67 14.16 -1.45
CA ASN A 130 -10.07 13.79 -1.33
C ASN A 130 -10.25 12.80 -0.15
N GLN A 131 -11.26 13.05 0.67
CA GLN A 131 -11.66 12.09 1.70
C GLN A 131 -12.29 10.87 1.04
N LEU A 132 -11.73 9.70 1.31
CA LEU A 132 -12.33 8.42 0.94
C LEU A 132 -13.21 7.94 2.10
N ARG A 133 -14.49 7.64 1.82
CA ARG A 133 -15.42 6.97 2.73
C ARG A 133 -15.85 5.65 2.11
N TRP A 134 -15.84 4.60 2.92
CA TRP A 134 -16.03 3.25 2.43
C TRP A 134 -16.70 2.36 3.47
N SER A 135 -17.58 1.47 3.01
CA SER A 135 -18.32 0.54 3.85
C SER A 135 -18.24 -0.88 3.29
N PRO A 136 -17.97 -1.89 4.14
CA PRO A 136 -18.06 -3.30 3.72
C PRO A 136 -19.43 -3.66 3.15
N VAL A 137 -20.51 -3.03 3.66
CA VAL A 137 -21.88 -3.26 3.19
C VAL A 137 -22.06 -2.80 1.74
N ALA A 138 -21.51 -1.64 1.38
CA ALA A 138 -21.65 -1.09 0.03
C ALA A 138 -21.07 -2.00 -1.05
N GLU A 139 -20.04 -2.77 -0.71
CA GLU A 139 -19.36 -3.70 -1.62
C GLU A 139 -19.96 -5.12 -1.59
N SER A 140 -20.92 -5.39 -0.70
CA SER A 140 -21.44 -6.73 -0.43
C SER A 140 -22.80 -6.98 -1.09
N ALA A 141 -23.15 -6.25 -2.15
CA ALA A 141 -24.40 -6.46 -2.91
C ALA A 141 -24.43 -7.82 -3.65
N ASP A 142 -23.26 -8.33 -4.02
CA ASP A 142 -23.06 -9.65 -4.59
C ASP A 142 -22.70 -10.68 -3.50
N TRP A 143 -23.22 -11.90 -3.60
CA TRP A 143 -23.06 -12.91 -2.56
C TRP A 143 -21.62 -13.42 -2.44
N ASP A 144 -20.96 -13.70 -3.56
CA ASP A 144 -19.58 -14.21 -3.54
C ASP A 144 -18.64 -13.13 -2.98
N THR A 145 -18.86 -11.88 -3.39
CA THR A 145 -18.13 -10.72 -2.84
C THR A 145 -18.36 -10.55 -1.33
N ALA A 146 -19.59 -10.71 -0.84
CA ALA A 146 -19.90 -10.64 0.59
C ALA A 146 -19.24 -11.77 1.41
N LEU A 147 -19.13 -12.97 0.82
CA LEU A 147 -18.46 -14.10 1.46
C LEU A 147 -16.93 -13.93 1.47
N ASP A 148 -16.35 -13.46 0.38
CA ASP A 148 -14.92 -13.13 0.32
C ASP A 148 -14.58 -12.00 1.29
N MET A 149 -15.44 -10.99 1.40
CA MET A 149 -15.35 -9.89 2.36
C MET A 149 -15.34 -10.41 3.80
N SER A 150 -16.35 -11.21 4.17
CA SER A 150 -16.48 -11.73 5.53
C SER A 150 -15.34 -12.68 5.89
N SER A 151 -14.92 -13.52 4.93
CA SER A 151 -13.76 -14.40 5.05
C SER A 151 -12.48 -13.61 5.31
N ALA A 152 -12.25 -12.56 4.53
CA ALA A 152 -11.10 -11.71 4.65
C ALA A 152 -11.07 -10.98 6.01
N MET A 153 -12.21 -10.41 6.45
CA MET A 153 -12.33 -9.73 7.75
C MET A 153 -12.06 -10.67 8.94
N VAL A 154 -12.73 -11.83 8.97
CA VAL A 154 -12.61 -12.79 10.08
C VAL A 154 -11.22 -13.41 10.13
N SER A 155 -10.65 -13.73 8.97
CA SER A 155 -9.28 -14.23 8.91
C SER A 155 -8.28 -13.14 9.31
N ALA A 156 -8.61 -11.87 9.02
CA ALA A 156 -7.71 -10.77 9.30
C ALA A 156 -7.63 -10.38 10.78
N SER A 157 -8.67 -10.62 11.55
CA SER A 157 -8.74 -10.30 12.98
C SER A 157 -7.85 -11.21 13.84
N LYS A 158 -7.26 -12.27 13.26
CA LYS A 158 -6.40 -13.23 13.96
C LYS A 158 -5.06 -12.65 14.41
N LYS A 159 -4.69 -12.94 15.65
CA LYS A 159 -3.29 -13.13 16.06
C LYS A 159 -3.05 -14.64 16.00
N SER A 160 -2.10 -15.13 15.20
CA SER A 160 -1.88 -16.58 15.18
C SER A 160 -1.32 -17.02 16.55
N ASP A 161 -2.06 -17.89 17.21
CA ASP A 161 -1.49 -18.77 18.24
C ASP A 161 -1.18 -20.10 17.57
N ALA A 162 0.03 -20.63 17.82
CA ALA A 162 0.62 -21.77 17.12
C ALA A 162 -0.06 -23.14 17.36
N ARG A 163 -1.30 -23.17 17.87
CA ARG A 163 -2.12 -24.39 18.03
C ARG A 163 -3.59 -24.08 17.77
N GLN A 164 -3.98 -24.03 16.51
CA GLN A 164 -5.38 -23.96 16.14
C GLN A 164 -6.03 -25.33 16.36
N SER A 165 -7.11 -25.39 17.14
CA SER A 165 -7.92 -26.60 17.27
C SER A 165 -8.97 -26.67 16.16
N ASP A 166 -9.36 -27.87 15.73
CA ASP A 166 -10.42 -28.07 14.73
C ASP A 166 -11.74 -27.38 15.12
N ALA A 167 -12.01 -27.30 16.43
CA ALA A 167 -13.15 -26.57 16.96
C ALA A 167 -13.08 -25.07 16.65
N GLY A 168 -11.90 -24.45 16.74
CA GLY A 168 -11.69 -23.04 16.40
C GLY A 168 -11.95 -22.75 14.93
N LEU A 169 -11.41 -23.59 14.03
CA LEU A 169 -11.63 -23.49 12.58
C LEU A 169 -13.12 -23.61 12.19
N HIS A 170 -13.85 -24.50 12.85
CA HIS A 170 -15.29 -24.65 12.63
C HIS A 170 -16.09 -23.38 12.99
N PHE A 171 -15.78 -22.75 14.12
CA PHE A 171 -16.48 -21.52 14.53
C PHE A 171 -16.13 -20.32 13.65
N GLU A 172 -14.90 -20.25 13.14
CA GLU A 172 -14.49 -19.23 12.18
C GLU A 172 -15.29 -19.32 10.88
N GLY A 173 -15.36 -20.51 10.28
CA GLY A 173 -16.13 -20.71 9.05
C GLY A 173 -17.61 -20.33 9.22
N ARG A 174 -18.22 -20.68 10.37
CA ARG A 174 -19.59 -20.26 10.67
C ARG A 174 -19.74 -18.76 10.91
N ALA A 175 -18.75 -18.10 11.51
CA ALA A 175 -18.76 -16.66 11.71
C ALA A 175 -18.59 -15.90 10.39
N GLN A 176 -17.79 -16.40 9.46
CA GLN A 176 -17.68 -15.90 8.10
C GLN A 176 -19.03 -15.99 7.38
N SER A 177 -19.70 -17.14 7.45
CA SER A 177 -21.03 -17.32 6.88
C SER A 177 -22.08 -16.39 7.51
N LEU A 178 -22.08 -16.26 8.85
CA LEU A 178 -22.97 -15.32 9.54
C LEU A 178 -22.76 -13.89 9.07
N LEU A 179 -21.52 -13.41 9.10
CA LEU A 179 -21.18 -12.05 8.73
C LEU A 179 -21.45 -11.80 7.24
N GLY A 180 -21.15 -12.79 6.37
CA GLY A 180 -21.42 -12.70 4.93
C GLY A 180 -22.91 -12.55 4.63
N VAL A 181 -23.78 -13.34 5.29
CA VAL A 181 -25.24 -13.17 5.16
C VAL A 181 -25.68 -11.80 5.64
N LEU A 182 -25.20 -11.32 6.79
CA LEU A 182 -25.61 -10.02 7.32
C LEU A 182 -25.13 -8.85 6.45
N LEU A 183 -23.89 -8.86 5.97
CA LEU A 183 -23.37 -7.83 5.05
C LEU A 183 -24.17 -7.80 3.75
N TRP A 184 -24.43 -8.97 3.17
CA TRP A 184 -25.20 -9.11 1.94
C TRP A 184 -26.66 -8.68 2.13
N SER A 185 -27.31 -9.11 3.20
CA SER A 185 -28.68 -8.71 3.52
C SER A 185 -28.77 -7.22 3.81
N ALA A 186 -27.78 -6.63 4.47
CA ALA A 186 -27.75 -5.19 4.70
C ALA A 186 -27.69 -4.41 3.37
N ALA A 187 -26.79 -4.82 2.47
CA ALA A 187 -26.67 -4.22 1.14
C ALA A 187 -27.95 -4.36 0.31
N ARG A 188 -28.64 -5.50 0.44
CA ARG A 188 -29.85 -5.82 -0.33
C ARG A 188 -31.11 -5.13 0.19
N TYR A 189 -31.23 -4.98 1.50
CA TYR A 189 -32.44 -4.51 2.17
C TYR A 189 -32.31 -3.09 2.73
N GLY A 190 -31.26 -2.36 2.36
CA GLY A 190 -31.10 -0.94 2.71
C GLY A 190 -30.67 -0.71 4.16
N HIS A 191 -30.01 -1.68 4.79
CA HIS A 191 -29.36 -1.48 6.08
C HIS A 191 -27.91 -1.05 5.91
N ASP A 192 -27.34 -0.47 6.96
CA ASP A 192 -25.97 0.02 7.00
C ASP A 192 -25.06 -0.88 7.87
N MET A 193 -23.80 -0.46 8.03
CA MET A 193 -22.84 -1.18 8.88
C MET A 193 -23.22 -1.12 10.37
N ARG A 194 -23.98 -0.11 10.81
CA ARG A 194 -24.46 0.03 12.19
C ARG A 194 -25.47 -1.06 12.51
N TRP A 195 -26.36 -1.35 11.58
CA TRP A 195 -27.29 -2.46 11.69
C TRP A 195 -26.53 -3.79 11.85
N VAL A 196 -25.58 -4.09 10.95
CA VAL A 196 -24.76 -5.33 11.01
C VAL A 196 -24.05 -5.43 12.36
N PHE A 197 -23.41 -4.35 12.80
CA PHE A 197 -22.73 -4.27 14.09
C PHE A 197 -23.70 -4.53 15.25
N SER A 198 -24.86 -3.90 15.25
CA SER A 198 -25.88 -4.04 16.31
C SER A 198 -26.46 -5.45 16.41
N VAL A 199 -26.66 -6.13 15.26
CA VAL A 199 -27.17 -7.50 15.21
C VAL A 199 -26.18 -8.46 15.84
N ILE A 200 -24.88 -8.31 15.52
CA ILE A 200 -23.82 -9.16 16.03
C ILE A 200 -23.56 -8.91 17.52
N THR A 201 -23.33 -7.66 17.91
CA THR A 201 -22.95 -7.33 19.30
C THR A 201 -24.11 -7.52 20.27
N GLY A 202 -25.34 -7.18 19.85
CA GLY A 202 -26.54 -7.38 20.64
C GLY A 202 -27.13 -8.78 20.57
N GLN A 203 -26.60 -9.67 19.71
CA GLN A 203 -27.19 -10.97 19.38
C GLN A 203 -28.72 -10.88 19.20
N ARG A 204 -29.17 -9.96 18.34
CA ARG A 204 -30.59 -9.59 18.19
C ARG A 204 -31.39 -10.65 17.42
N LEU A 205 -31.55 -11.84 18.02
CA LEU A 205 -32.15 -13.01 17.38
C LEU A 205 -33.63 -12.77 17.03
N THR A 206 -34.42 -12.27 17.97
CA THR A 206 -35.88 -12.12 17.80
C THR A 206 -36.24 -10.93 16.93
N ASP A 207 -35.57 -9.79 17.14
CA ASP A 207 -35.98 -8.52 16.55
C ASP A 207 -35.37 -8.29 15.16
N GLU A 208 -34.26 -8.95 14.82
CA GLU A 208 -33.55 -8.75 13.56
C GLU A 208 -33.41 -10.07 12.77
N ILE A 209 -32.87 -11.13 13.39
CA ILE A 209 -32.62 -12.40 12.67
C ILE A 209 -33.91 -13.11 12.25
N VAL A 210 -34.92 -13.19 13.13
CA VAL A 210 -36.19 -13.87 12.80
C VAL A 210 -36.96 -13.14 11.68
N PRO A 211 -37.11 -11.80 11.70
CA PRO A 211 -37.65 -11.05 10.56
C PRO A 211 -36.85 -11.29 9.28
N LEU A 212 -35.52 -11.22 9.34
CA LEU A 212 -34.66 -11.46 8.19
C LEU A 212 -34.87 -12.87 7.60
N LEU A 213 -34.96 -13.92 8.42
CA LEU A 213 -35.26 -15.28 7.95
C LEU A 213 -36.60 -15.35 7.21
N LYS A 214 -37.63 -14.63 7.68
CA LYS A 214 -38.93 -14.58 6.99
C LYS A 214 -38.80 -13.88 5.65
N GLN A 215 -38.07 -12.77 5.60
CA GLN A 215 -37.85 -11.98 4.39
C GLN A 215 -37.06 -12.77 3.34
N LEU A 216 -35.94 -13.41 3.74
CA LEU A 216 -35.15 -14.29 2.87
C LEU A 216 -35.99 -15.43 2.27
N ASN A 217 -36.91 -15.99 3.06
CA ASN A 217 -37.82 -17.03 2.57
C ASN A 217 -38.88 -16.49 1.60
N GLN A 218 -39.43 -15.30 1.88
CA GLN A 218 -40.41 -14.64 1.01
C GLN A 218 -39.80 -14.27 -0.36
N ASP A 219 -38.56 -13.78 -0.35
CA ASP A 219 -37.84 -13.36 -1.56
C ASP A 219 -37.17 -14.52 -2.31
N GLY A 220 -37.21 -15.74 -1.75
CA GLY A 220 -36.69 -16.95 -2.39
C GLY A 220 -35.16 -17.10 -2.31
N HIS A 221 -34.48 -16.40 -1.41
CA HIS A 221 -33.04 -16.49 -1.18
C HIS A 221 -32.65 -17.74 -0.37
N ARG A 222 -32.87 -18.92 -0.96
CA ARG A 222 -32.73 -20.22 -0.27
C ARG A 222 -31.35 -20.46 0.34
N LEU A 223 -30.28 -20.11 -0.36
CA LEU A 223 -28.92 -20.32 0.13
C LEU A 223 -28.65 -19.54 1.44
N GLN A 224 -28.93 -18.24 1.43
CA GLN A 224 -28.75 -17.37 2.58
C GLN A 224 -29.70 -17.75 3.73
N LEU A 225 -30.94 -18.13 3.39
CA LEU A 225 -31.92 -18.64 4.34
C LEU A 225 -31.41 -19.91 5.05
N ASP A 226 -30.87 -20.87 4.30
CA ASP A 226 -30.39 -22.14 4.85
C ASP A 226 -29.16 -21.92 5.73
N ILE A 227 -28.23 -21.06 5.32
CA ILE A 227 -27.05 -20.68 6.11
C ILE A 227 -27.46 -20.03 7.43
N LEU A 228 -28.24 -18.95 7.37
CA LEU A 228 -28.65 -18.21 8.56
C LEU A 228 -29.58 -19.03 9.45
N GLY A 229 -30.49 -19.78 8.85
CA GLY A 229 -31.42 -20.67 9.54
C GLY A 229 -30.69 -21.81 10.26
N GLY A 230 -29.62 -22.34 9.67
CA GLY A 230 -28.75 -23.33 10.30
C GLY A 230 -28.03 -22.78 11.53
N ILE A 231 -27.50 -21.55 11.45
CA ILE A 231 -26.84 -20.88 12.59
C ILE A 231 -27.86 -20.54 13.68
N TYR A 232 -29.03 -20.03 13.31
CA TYR A 232 -30.10 -19.71 14.25
C TYR A 232 -30.59 -20.95 15.04
N LYS A 233 -30.73 -22.10 14.36
CA LYS A 233 -31.16 -23.37 14.97
C LYS A 233 -30.06 -24.13 15.71
N ALA A 234 -28.80 -23.70 15.60
CA ALA A 234 -27.68 -24.36 16.28
C ALA A 234 -27.85 -24.32 17.81
N PRO A 235 -27.29 -25.28 18.56
CA PRO A 235 -27.32 -25.27 20.02
C PRO A 235 -26.80 -23.94 20.61
N ASP A 236 -27.38 -23.49 21.72
CA ASP A 236 -27.11 -22.15 22.28
C ASP A 236 -25.62 -21.85 22.48
N ARG A 237 -24.85 -22.82 22.98
CA ARG A 237 -23.40 -22.67 23.18
C ARG A 237 -22.65 -22.49 21.86
N GLU A 238 -23.03 -23.23 20.83
CA GLU A 238 -22.42 -23.14 19.51
C GLU A 238 -22.78 -21.80 18.86
N ARG A 239 -24.07 -21.44 18.87
CA ARG A 239 -24.55 -20.17 18.34
C ARG A 239 -23.87 -18.98 19.02
N ALA A 240 -23.80 -18.97 20.35
CA ALA A 240 -23.11 -17.94 21.12
C ALA A 240 -21.62 -17.84 20.76
N SER A 241 -20.95 -18.97 20.49
CA SER A 241 -19.54 -19.00 20.07
C SER A 241 -19.37 -18.39 18.67
N VAL A 242 -20.27 -18.68 17.72
CA VAL A 242 -20.25 -18.08 16.37
C VAL A 242 -20.43 -16.56 16.44
N PHE A 243 -21.43 -16.08 17.19
CA PHE A 243 -21.64 -14.64 17.39
C PHE A 243 -20.46 -13.97 18.10
N SER A 244 -19.85 -14.63 19.08
CA SER A 244 -18.65 -14.13 19.76
C SER A 244 -17.47 -13.95 18.80
N THR A 245 -17.23 -14.91 17.90
CA THR A 245 -16.16 -14.82 16.89
C THR A 245 -16.43 -13.67 15.90
N ALA A 246 -17.68 -13.51 15.46
CA ALA A 246 -18.08 -12.39 14.61
C ALA A 246 -17.90 -11.04 15.33
N ALA A 247 -18.27 -10.95 16.62
CA ALA A 247 -18.13 -9.74 17.41
C ALA A 247 -16.66 -9.32 17.58
N VAL A 248 -15.75 -10.26 17.81
CA VAL A 248 -14.30 -9.97 17.85
C VAL A 248 -13.80 -9.36 16.55
N THR A 249 -14.31 -9.84 15.41
CA THR A 249 -13.96 -9.29 14.08
C THR A 249 -14.48 -7.87 13.90
N LEU A 250 -15.66 -7.57 14.41
CA LEU A 250 -16.29 -6.24 14.31
C LEU A 250 -15.90 -5.27 15.42
N ARG A 251 -15.02 -5.66 16.35
CA ARG A 251 -14.59 -4.83 17.48
C ARG A 251 -14.08 -3.45 17.06
N VAL A 252 -13.50 -3.34 15.86
CA VAL A 252 -13.04 -2.09 15.28
C VAL A 252 -14.14 -1.02 15.20
N PHE A 253 -15.39 -1.44 15.01
CA PHE A 253 -16.57 -0.58 14.91
C PHE A 253 -17.14 -0.15 16.28
N GLU A 254 -16.57 -0.61 17.41
CA GLU A 254 -16.89 -0.05 18.74
C GLU A 254 -16.45 1.41 18.85
N ARG A 255 -15.51 1.84 18.00
CA ARG A 255 -15.09 3.24 17.88
C ARG A 255 -16.07 3.98 16.98
N SER A 256 -16.77 4.97 17.54
CA SER A 256 -17.77 5.75 16.79
C SER A 256 -17.20 6.29 15.49
N GLY A 257 -16.02 6.91 15.50
CA GLY A 257 -15.41 7.45 14.28
C GLY A 257 -15.19 6.40 13.18
N VAL A 258 -14.80 5.17 13.52
CA VAL A 258 -14.64 4.10 12.52
C VAL A 258 -15.99 3.77 11.90
N LEU A 259 -17.03 3.64 12.72
CA LEU A 259 -18.38 3.34 12.26
C LEU A 259 -18.95 4.51 11.43
N ASP A 260 -18.76 5.75 11.87
CA ASP A 260 -19.13 6.98 11.16
C ASP A 260 -18.42 7.06 9.80
N SER A 261 -17.18 6.57 9.69
CA SER A 261 -16.42 6.54 8.43
C SER A 261 -17.01 5.62 7.36
N THR A 262 -17.93 4.72 7.75
CA THR A 262 -18.67 3.85 6.82
C THR A 262 -19.93 4.49 6.26
N ASP A 263 -20.36 5.63 6.80
CA ASP A 263 -21.55 6.32 6.34
C ASP A 263 -21.26 7.06 5.01
N ASN A 264 -22.25 7.09 4.11
CA ASN A 264 -22.19 7.78 2.81
C ASN A 264 -20.92 7.46 2.00
N PRO A 265 -20.68 6.17 1.66
CA PRO A 265 -19.51 5.75 0.87
C PRO A 265 -19.49 6.48 -0.47
N ASN A 266 -18.29 6.89 -0.91
CA ASN A 266 -18.14 7.84 -2.03
C ASN A 266 -17.08 7.42 -3.07
N PHE A 267 -16.66 6.16 -3.05
CA PHE A 267 -15.53 5.69 -3.84
C PHE A 267 -15.95 4.65 -4.88
N ASP A 268 -15.57 4.86 -6.14
CA ASP A 268 -15.79 3.91 -7.23
C ASP A 268 -14.55 3.01 -7.41
N MET A 269 -14.64 1.78 -6.91
CA MET A 269 -13.58 0.77 -7.02
C MET A 269 -13.23 0.43 -8.46
N GLU A 270 -14.23 0.30 -9.34
CA GLU A 270 -14.00 -0.09 -10.73
C GLU A 270 -13.42 1.06 -11.54
N GLY A 271 -13.92 2.27 -11.34
CA GLY A 271 -13.37 3.49 -11.92
C GLY A 271 -11.90 3.69 -11.54
N PHE A 272 -11.57 3.50 -10.26
CA PHE A 272 -10.20 3.51 -9.76
C PHE A 272 -9.30 2.49 -10.49
N VAL A 273 -9.76 1.24 -10.59
CA VAL A 273 -9.00 0.17 -11.27
C VAL A 273 -8.82 0.44 -12.76
N ARG A 274 -9.85 0.95 -13.43
CA ARG A 274 -9.81 1.25 -14.87
C ARG A 274 -8.87 2.41 -15.17
N GLY A 275 -8.86 3.43 -14.31
CA GLY A 275 -8.30 4.75 -14.61
C GLY A 275 -9.06 5.44 -15.74
N VAL A 276 -8.76 6.72 -15.99
CA VAL A 276 -9.33 7.46 -17.13
C VAL A 276 -8.29 7.50 -18.24
N PRO A 277 -8.51 6.89 -19.41
CA PRO A 277 -7.61 7.07 -20.55
C PRO A 277 -7.59 8.55 -20.94
N VAL A 278 -6.41 9.15 -21.03
CA VAL A 278 -6.25 10.55 -21.46
C VAL A 278 -5.63 10.54 -22.86
N GLU A 279 -6.40 10.98 -23.87
CA GLU A 279 -5.87 11.35 -25.18
C GLU A 279 -5.30 12.77 -25.06
N GLY A 280 -4.00 12.90 -24.79
CA GLY A 280 -3.39 14.20 -24.55
C GLY A 280 -1.88 14.16 -24.43
N ASN A 281 -1.23 15.22 -24.93
CA ASN A 281 0.21 15.31 -25.14
C ASN A 281 0.93 15.57 -23.81
N TRP A 282 1.47 14.52 -23.17
CA TRP A 282 2.25 14.61 -21.92
C TRP A 282 3.65 15.22 -22.09
N ASP A 283 3.93 15.85 -23.24
CA ASP A 283 5.16 16.60 -23.53
C ASP A 283 5.45 17.73 -22.51
N LEU A 284 4.48 18.15 -21.70
CA LEU A 284 4.63 19.19 -20.67
C LEU A 284 5.33 18.72 -19.37
N LEU A 285 5.53 17.42 -19.16
CA LEU A 285 6.34 16.93 -18.02
C LEU A 285 7.84 16.94 -18.32
N TYR A 286 8.23 17.10 -19.58
CA TYR A 286 9.60 16.97 -20.05
C TYR A 286 9.99 18.21 -20.85
N GLU A 287 10.03 19.38 -20.21
CA GLU A 287 10.29 20.68 -20.88
C GLU A 287 11.68 20.77 -21.55
N SER A 288 12.54 19.75 -21.42
CA SER A 288 13.76 19.59 -22.24
C SER A 288 14.32 18.17 -22.19
N ASP A 289 15.01 17.74 -23.28
CA ASP A 289 15.76 16.47 -23.38
C ASP A 289 16.81 16.26 -22.27
N ASP A 290 17.20 17.34 -21.58
CA ASP A 290 18.21 17.37 -20.52
C ASP A 290 17.63 17.46 -19.09
N SER A 291 16.31 17.53 -18.92
CA SER A 291 15.67 17.54 -17.60
C SER A 291 15.90 16.22 -16.83
N PRO A 292 15.99 16.23 -15.48
CA PRO A 292 16.11 15.02 -14.67
C PRO A 292 14.99 14.00 -14.87
N GLN A 293 13.79 14.46 -15.20
CA GLN A 293 12.62 13.64 -15.54
C GLN A 293 12.84 12.98 -16.89
N ALA A 294 13.25 13.74 -17.93
CA ALA A 294 13.55 13.18 -19.25
C ALA A 294 14.70 12.16 -19.15
N ARG A 295 15.68 12.45 -18.30
CA ARG A 295 16.77 11.55 -17.92
C ARG A 295 16.27 10.30 -17.19
N ALA A 296 15.41 10.41 -16.19
CA ALA A 296 14.82 9.22 -15.55
C ALA A 296 13.96 8.41 -16.53
N ALA A 297 13.24 9.07 -17.43
CA ALA A 297 12.42 8.45 -18.46
C ALA A 297 13.30 7.68 -19.47
N GLN A 298 14.46 8.25 -19.84
CA GLN A 298 15.51 7.58 -20.61
C GLN A 298 16.12 6.37 -19.86
N LEU A 299 16.24 6.43 -18.53
CA LEU A 299 16.65 5.28 -17.70
C LEU A 299 15.54 4.23 -17.54
N GLY A 300 14.32 4.51 -17.98
CA GLY A 300 13.14 3.67 -17.76
C GLY A 300 12.69 3.64 -16.30
N VAL A 301 13.02 4.69 -15.54
CA VAL A 301 12.55 4.92 -14.16
C VAL A 301 11.15 5.51 -14.17
N PHE A 302 10.95 6.56 -14.97
CA PHE A 302 9.61 7.06 -15.28
C PHE A 302 9.15 6.46 -16.61
N PRO A 303 7.84 6.19 -16.76
CA PRO A 303 7.29 5.71 -18.01
C PRO A 303 7.31 6.83 -19.05
N ASN A 304 7.65 6.49 -20.28
CA ASN A 304 7.69 7.45 -21.40
C ASN A 304 6.27 7.75 -21.92
N TYR A 305 5.27 6.94 -21.56
CA TYR A 305 3.90 7.02 -22.09
C TYR A 305 2.88 6.66 -21.01
N ALA A 306 2.60 7.57 -20.07
CA ALA A 306 1.45 7.39 -19.18
C ALA A 306 0.16 7.70 -19.97
N SER A 307 -0.44 6.67 -20.59
CA SER A 307 -1.69 6.79 -21.35
C SER A 307 -2.93 6.80 -20.44
N GLY A 308 -2.93 7.55 -19.34
CA GLY A 308 -4.09 7.65 -18.46
C GLY A 308 -3.89 8.42 -17.15
N TRP A 309 -5.02 8.85 -16.60
CA TRP A 309 -5.18 9.43 -15.27
C TRP A 309 -5.45 8.31 -14.26
N PHE A 310 -4.53 8.12 -13.34
CA PHE A 310 -4.52 7.03 -12.35
C PHE A 310 -4.42 7.55 -10.93
N ASP A 311 -5.52 7.39 -10.21
CA ASP A 311 -5.67 7.81 -8.84
C ASP A 311 -4.72 7.06 -7.87
N THR A 312 -4.49 7.65 -6.71
CA THR A 312 -3.68 7.07 -5.63
C THR A 312 -4.43 7.12 -4.32
N ILE A 313 -4.55 5.97 -3.67
CA ILE A 313 -5.16 5.82 -2.35
C ILE A 313 -4.07 5.70 -1.31
N TYR A 314 -4.05 6.63 -0.36
CA TYR A 314 -3.24 6.53 0.85
C TYR A 314 -4.12 6.12 2.01
N ILE A 315 -3.80 4.96 2.59
CA ILE A 315 -4.42 4.47 3.82
C ILE A 315 -3.47 4.79 4.96
N SER A 316 -3.88 5.69 5.85
CA SER A 316 -3.10 6.00 7.04
C SER A 316 -3.88 5.68 8.30
N ALA A 317 -3.21 5.07 9.27
CA ALA A 317 -3.83 4.80 10.55
C ALA A 317 -2.84 4.67 11.71
N LYS A 318 -3.23 5.14 12.89
CA LYS A 318 -2.42 5.07 14.11
C LYS A 318 -2.39 3.67 14.72
N SER A 319 -3.51 2.93 14.68
CA SER A 319 -3.65 1.58 15.25
C SER A 319 -3.65 0.50 14.18
N GLN A 320 -2.47 -0.04 13.83
CA GLN A 320 -2.33 -0.97 12.69
C GLN A 320 -3.13 -2.27 12.84
N VAL A 321 -2.88 -3.03 13.92
CA VAL A 321 -3.37 -4.40 14.09
C VAL A 321 -4.89 -4.47 14.27
N GLU A 322 -5.46 -3.46 14.93
CA GLU A 322 -6.89 -3.40 15.22
C GLU A 322 -7.72 -3.05 13.97
N LEU A 323 -7.16 -2.24 13.07
CA LEU A 323 -7.80 -1.83 11.82
C LEU A 323 -7.52 -2.81 10.68
N ALA A 324 -6.67 -3.81 10.88
CA ALA A 324 -6.35 -4.81 9.87
C ALA A 324 -7.59 -5.46 9.23
N PRO A 325 -8.67 -5.82 9.97
CA PRO A 325 -9.87 -6.39 9.34
C PRO A 325 -10.52 -5.47 8.31
N ILE A 326 -10.70 -4.18 8.63
CA ILE A 326 -11.35 -3.23 7.71
C ILE A 326 -10.43 -2.85 6.54
N VAL A 327 -9.11 -2.74 6.78
CA VAL A 327 -8.13 -2.48 5.71
C VAL A 327 -8.05 -3.66 4.74
N VAL A 328 -8.00 -4.89 5.25
CA VAL A 328 -7.98 -6.10 4.41
C VAL A 328 -9.29 -6.24 3.64
N ALA A 329 -10.43 -5.94 4.27
CA ALA A 329 -11.74 -5.90 3.61
C ALA A 329 -11.74 -4.97 2.39
N PHE A 330 -11.24 -3.75 2.57
CA PHE A 330 -11.09 -2.77 1.49
C PHE A 330 -10.16 -3.25 0.37
N LEU A 331 -9.02 -3.84 0.71
CA LEU A 331 -8.10 -4.41 -0.29
C LEU A 331 -8.74 -5.57 -1.06
N THR A 332 -9.57 -6.39 -0.39
CA THR A 332 -10.36 -7.45 -1.04
C THR A 332 -11.35 -6.88 -2.05
N SER A 333 -12.03 -5.77 -1.76
CA SER A 333 -12.89 -5.08 -2.75
C SER A 333 -12.13 -4.62 -3.97
N ILE A 334 -10.92 -4.06 -3.79
CA ILE A 334 -10.07 -3.68 -4.93
C ILE A 334 -9.68 -4.91 -5.76
N ARG A 335 -9.37 -6.03 -5.11
CA ARG A 335 -9.08 -7.30 -5.81
C ARG A 335 -10.28 -7.79 -6.63
N ALA A 336 -11.47 -7.76 -6.06
CA ALA A 336 -12.70 -8.13 -6.75
C ALA A 336 -12.96 -7.22 -7.96
N ALA A 337 -12.78 -5.91 -7.81
CA ALA A 337 -12.90 -4.94 -8.91
C ALA A 337 -11.85 -5.21 -10.02
N VAL A 338 -10.60 -5.52 -9.65
CA VAL A 338 -9.56 -5.92 -10.62
C VAL A 338 -9.96 -7.17 -11.39
N ALA A 339 -10.44 -8.21 -10.70
CA ALA A 339 -10.87 -9.45 -11.34
C ALA A 339 -12.02 -9.18 -12.33
N LYS A 340 -13.01 -8.37 -11.94
CA LYS A 340 -14.14 -7.98 -12.79
C LYS A 340 -13.70 -7.21 -14.03
N VAL A 341 -12.93 -6.12 -13.86
CA VAL A 341 -12.44 -5.28 -14.97
C VAL A 341 -11.59 -6.11 -15.95
N ARG A 342 -10.76 -7.02 -15.44
CA ARG A 342 -9.98 -7.92 -16.29
C ARG A 342 -10.84 -8.91 -17.05
N GLY A 343 -11.84 -9.51 -16.40
CA GLY A 343 -12.79 -10.41 -17.05
C GLY A 343 -13.51 -9.73 -18.22
N GLU A 344 -13.93 -8.48 -18.04
CA GLU A 344 -14.55 -7.69 -19.10
C GLU A 344 -13.58 -7.37 -20.25
N LYS A 345 -12.37 -6.89 -19.93
CA LYS A 345 -11.36 -6.57 -20.95
C LYS A 345 -10.91 -7.82 -21.74
N ALA A 346 -10.77 -8.97 -21.07
CA ALA A 346 -10.47 -10.24 -21.71
C ALA A 346 -11.57 -10.66 -22.70
N ARG A 347 -12.85 -10.46 -22.36
CA ARG A 347 -13.97 -10.71 -23.29
C ARG A 347 -13.92 -9.80 -24.52
N LEU A 348 -13.36 -8.59 -24.38
CA LEU A 348 -13.18 -7.63 -25.47
C LEU A 348 -11.86 -7.83 -26.24
N GLY A 349 -11.01 -8.78 -25.84
CA GLY A 349 -9.68 -8.99 -26.43
C GLY A 349 -8.69 -7.86 -26.17
N VAL A 350 -8.96 -7.00 -25.18
CA VAL A 350 -8.11 -5.87 -24.79
C VAL A 350 -7.25 -6.30 -23.61
N ASP A 351 -5.92 -6.24 -23.74
CA ASP A 351 -5.06 -6.37 -22.55
C ASP A 351 -5.13 -5.08 -21.72
N SER A 352 -5.46 -5.22 -20.43
CA SER A 352 -5.41 -4.08 -19.51
C SER A 352 -3.95 -3.70 -19.32
N ARG A 353 -3.51 -2.59 -19.92
CA ARG A 353 -2.11 -2.21 -19.79
C ARG A 353 -1.70 -1.78 -18.39
N HIS A 354 -2.66 -1.45 -17.54
CA HIS A 354 -2.42 -0.92 -16.20
C HIS A 354 -2.74 -1.98 -15.15
N ARG A 355 -1.83 -2.08 -14.19
CA ARG A 355 -1.91 -2.93 -13.00
C ARG A 355 -2.05 -2.03 -11.77
N VAL A 356 -2.75 -2.52 -10.75
CA VAL A 356 -2.83 -1.82 -9.47
C VAL A 356 -1.59 -2.16 -8.64
N LEU A 357 -0.88 -1.17 -8.12
CA LEU A 357 0.20 -1.38 -7.17
C LEU A 357 -0.35 -1.39 -5.74
N PHE A 358 -0.10 -2.48 -5.03
CA PHE A 358 -0.23 -2.54 -3.57
C PHE A 358 1.15 -2.27 -2.94
N ALA A 359 1.34 -1.05 -2.44
CA ALA A 359 2.56 -0.61 -1.76
C ALA A 359 2.35 -0.67 -0.24
N LEU A 360 2.68 -1.82 0.35
CA LEU A 360 2.33 -2.19 1.73
C LEU A 360 3.55 -2.06 2.66
N ASP A 361 3.77 -0.87 3.26
CA ASP A 361 4.94 -0.59 4.12
C ASP A 361 4.90 -1.35 5.46
N GLU A 362 3.71 -1.77 5.89
CA GLU A 362 3.47 -2.57 7.09
C GLU A 362 2.54 -3.74 6.75
N MET A 363 2.98 -4.60 5.81
CA MET A 363 2.16 -5.66 5.20
C MET A 363 1.62 -6.66 6.22
N ALA A 364 2.42 -7.10 7.19
CA ALA A 364 2.00 -8.12 8.16
C ALA A 364 1.09 -7.61 9.28
N THR A 365 1.00 -6.29 9.48
CA THR A 365 0.32 -5.69 10.62
C THR A 365 -0.86 -4.80 10.21
N MET A 366 -0.72 -3.99 9.16
CA MET A 366 -1.78 -3.09 8.67
C MET A 366 -2.60 -3.74 7.55
N ALA A 367 -1.94 -4.39 6.59
CA ALA A 367 -2.58 -4.98 5.41
C ALA A 367 -2.35 -6.50 5.26
N PRO A 368 -2.56 -7.31 6.31
CA PRO A 368 -2.21 -8.71 6.28
C PRO A 368 -3.25 -9.59 5.56
N ILE A 369 -3.18 -9.59 4.23
CA ILE A 369 -4.05 -10.35 3.32
C ILE A 369 -3.96 -11.85 3.65
N PRO A 370 -5.05 -12.51 4.11
CA PRO A 370 -5.00 -13.88 4.64
C PRO A 370 -4.43 -14.93 3.67
N GLN A 371 -4.87 -14.91 2.42
CA GLN A 371 -4.47 -15.88 1.39
C GLN A 371 -3.32 -15.36 0.52
N LEU A 372 -2.54 -14.39 1.00
CA LEU A 372 -1.49 -13.76 0.19
C LEU A 372 -0.57 -14.77 -0.52
N PRO A 373 -0.09 -15.86 0.11
CA PRO A 373 0.73 -16.84 -0.59
C PRO A 373 0.03 -17.49 -1.81
N GLU A 374 -1.24 -17.87 -1.66
CA GLU A 374 -2.03 -18.49 -2.72
C GLU A 374 -2.27 -17.51 -3.87
N ILE A 375 -2.57 -16.26 -3.52
CA ILE A 375 -2.80 -15.15 -4.46
C ILE A 375 -1.54 -14.88 -5.31
N LEU A 376 -0.37 -14.83 -4.66
CA LEU A 376 0.89 -14.61 -5.35
C LEU A 376 1.28 -15.81 -6.23
N ALA A 377 0.88 -17.03 -5.85
CA ALA A 377 1.16 -18.25 -6.61
C ALA A 377 0.40 -18.35 -7.93
N ILE A 378 -0.84 -17.83 -7.98
CA ILE A 378 -1.65 -17.77 -9.22
C ILE A 378 -0.95 -16.87 -10.26
N GLY A 379 -0.42 -15.73 -9.79
CA GLY A 379 0.28 -14.75 -10.63
C GLY A 379 -0.66 -14.02 -11.61
N GLY A 380 -0.18 -12.89 -12.14
CA GLY A 380 -0.85 -12.19 -13.24
C GLY A 380 -2.25 -11.63 -12.92
N GLU A 381 -2.65 -11.52 -11.64
CA GLU A 381 -4.00 -11.15 -11.22
C GLU A 381 -4.42 -9.72 -11.59
N GLY A 382 -3.51 -8.86 -12.07
CA GLY A 382 -3.80 -7.43 -12.24
C GLY A 382 -3.23 -6.56 -11.13
N ILE A 383 -2.63 -7.19 -10.12
CA ILE A 383 -2.06 -6.53 -8.96
C ILE A 383 -0.59 -6.87 -8.88
N VAL A 384 0.22 -5.84 -8.62
CA VAL A 384 1.63 -5.99 -8.27
C VAL A 384 1.79 -5.60 -6.82
N THR A 385 2.40 -6.49 -6.04
CA THR A 385 2.58 -6.30 -4.60
C THR A 385 4.02 -5.92 -4.30
N LEU A 386 4.18 -4.75 -3.67
CA LEU A 386 5.36 -4.35 -2.95
C LEU A 386 5.08 -4.52 -1.46
N GLY A 387 5.61 -5.59 -0.87
CA GLY A 387 5.42 -5.91 0.54
C GLY A 387 6.64 -5.57 1.37
N VAL A 388 6.44 -4.99 2.54
CA VAL A 388 7.51 -4.73 3.51
C VAL A 388 7.23 -5.50 4.81
N LEU A 389 8.24 -6.23 5.27
CA LEU A 389 8.27 -6.97 6.54
C LEU A 389 9.48 -6.51 7.36
N GLN A 390 9.36 -6.60 8.69
CA GLN A 390 10.51 -6.33 9.57
C GLN A 390 11.48 -7.50 9.61
N ASP A 391 10.93 -8.71 9.62
CA ASP A 391 11.64 -9.98 9.63
C ASP A 391 10.68 -11.10 9.16
N MET A 392 11.21 -12.33 9.00
CA MET A 392 10.38 -13.50 8.68
C MET A 392 9.60 -14.02 9.89
N GLY A 393 9.88 -13.54 11.10
CA GLY A 393 9.07 -13.78 12.29
C GLY A 393 7.65 -13.23 12.12
N GLN A 394 7.52 -12.00 11.58
CA GLN A 394 6.22 -11.42 11.23
C GLN A 394 5.46 -12.28 10.21
N ALA A 395 6.14 -12.79 9.18
CA ALA A 395 5.51 -13.66 8.19
C ALA A 395 4.99 -14.95 8.83
N ARG A 396 5.79 -15.62 9.66
CA ARG A 396 5.38 -16.83 10.39
C ARG A 396 4.24 -16.57 11.36
N GLN A 397 4.28 -15.46 12.09
CA GLN A 397 3.21 -15.06 12.98
C GLN A 397 1.92 -14.76 12.20
N ARG A 398 1.99 -14.34 10.95
CA ARG A 398 0.78 -13.97 10.22
C ARG A 398 0.18 -15.08 9.37
N TRP A 399 1.01 -15.80 8.63
CA TRP A 399 0.60 -16.83 7.67
C TRP A 399 1.00 -18.24 8.08
N GLY A 400 1.49 -18.44 9.31
CA GLY A 400 1.99 -19.73 9.78
C GLY A 400 3.20 -20.21 8.98
N GLU A 401 3.33 -21.53 8.81
CA GLU A 401 4.40 -22.13 8.00
C GLU A 401 4.39 -21.66 6.54
N GLN A 402 3.21 -21.35 6.00
CA GLN A 402 3.09 -20.83 4.63
C GLN A 402 3.71 -19.43 4.47
N GLY A 403 3.92 -18.68 5.56
CA GLY A 403 4.61 -17.39 5.52
C GLY A 403 6.03 -17.48 4.97
N MET A 404 6.70 -18.62 5.13
CA MET A 404 8.04 -18.84 4.55
C MET A 404 7.99 -19.00 3.02
N ALA A 405 6.86 -19.44 2.46
CA ALA A 405 6.68 -19.55 1.02
C ALA A 405 6.76 -18.19 0.30
N LEU A 406 6.57 -17.07 1.03
CA LEU A 406 6.74 -15.72 0.47
C LEU A 406 8.11 -15.52 -0.17
N LEU A 407 9.17 -16.14 0.36
CA LEU A 407 10.52 -16.05 -0.22
C LEU A 407 10.63 -16.68 -1.61
N SER A 408 9.74 -17.62 -1.94
CA SER A 408 9.66 -18.26 -3.25
C SER A 408 8.66 -17.54 -4.18
N LEU A 409 7.63 -16.93 -3.60
CA LEU A 409 6.51 -16.32 -4.33
C LEU A 409 6.78 -14.88 -4.75
N PHE A 410 7.55 -14.15 -3.95
CA PHE A 410 8.11 -12.87 -4.36
C PHE A 410 9.35 -13.12 -5.22
N GLN A 411 9.31 -12.67 -6.48
CA GLN A 411 10.41 -12.87 -7.42
C GLN A 411 11.66 -12.08 -7.01
N ASN A 412 11.51 -11.01 -6.23
CA ASN A 412 12.63 -10.18 -5.81
C ASN A 412 12.53 -9.97 -4.30
N VAL A 413 13.60 -10.33 -3.57
CA VAL A 413 13.66 -10.17 -2.12
C VAL A 413 14.85 -9.28 -1.75
N LEU A 414 14.56 -8.15 -1.11
CA LEU A 414 15.54 -7.25 -0.52
C LEU A 414 15.73 -7.56 0.96
N VAL A 415 16.97 -7.69 1.39
CA VAL A 415 17.34 -7.98 2.78
C VAL A 415 18.26 -6.89 3.28
N PHE A 416 17.74 -6.07 4.19
CA PHE A 416 18.50 -5.01 4.84
C PHE A 416 19.27 -5.60 6.03
N PRO A 417 20.47 -5.07 6.31
CA PRO A 417 21.17 -5.41 7.53
C PRO A 417 20.45 -4.85 8.77
N GLY A 418 20.81 -5.35 9.94
CA GLY A 418 20.36 -4.87 11.25
C GLY A 418 19.28 -5.71 11.92
N THR A 419 18.79 -6.79 11.28
CA THR A 419 17.92 -7.74 11.98
C THR A 419 18.70 -8.50 13.06
N ARG A 420 18.02 -8.81 14.16
CA ARG A 420 18.55 -9.68 15.22
C ARG A 420 17.85 -11.04 15.28
N ASP A 421 16.92 -11.30 14.37
CA ASP A 421 16.28 -12.60 14.26
C ASP A 421 17.23 -13.62 13.64
N THR A 422 17.79 -14.49 14.47
CA THR A 422 18.75 -15.52 14.05
C THR A 422 18.15 -16.50 13.05
N ALA A 423 16.85 -16.76 13.12
CA ALA A 423 16.18 -17.62 12.14
C ALA A 423 16.19 -16.97 10.75
N THR A 424 15.77 -15.71 10.63
CA THR A 424 15.84 -14.95 9.37
C THR A 424 17.28 -14.90 8.83
N ILE A 425 18.26 -14.60 9.68
CA ILE A 425 19.69 -14.52 9.28
C ILE A 425 20.17 -15.85 8.70
N ASN A 426 19.91 -16.95 9.39
CA ASN A 426 20.34 -18.28 8.95
C ASN A 426 19.64 -18.69 7.65
N THR A 427 18.34 -18.40 7.51
CA THR A 427 17.60 -18.63 6.25
C THR A 427 18.28 -17.94 5.07
N PHE A 428 18.65 -16.66 5.19
CA PHE A 428 19.32 -15.96 4.09
C PHE A 428 20.78 -16.40 3.86
N SER A 429 21.49 -16.84 4.91
CA SER A 429 22.83 -17.43 4.76
C SER A 429 22.78 -18.75 3.99
N GLU A 430 21.74 -19.55 4.23
CA GLU A 430 21.48 -20.79 3.49
C GLU A 430 21.03 -20.52 2.05
N LEU A 431 20.12 -19.58 1.83
CA LEU A 431 19.67 -19.18 0.49
C LEU A 431 20.79 -18.60 -0.37
N GLY A 432 21.72 -17.88 0.25
CA GLY A 432 22.93 -17.38 -0.42
C GLY A 432 23.86 -18.50 -0.89
N GLY A 433 23.67 -19.72 -0.38
CA GLY A 433 24.42 -20.91 -0.77
C GLY A 433 25.87 -20.92 -0.31
N ASP A 434 26.57 -21.96 -0.74
CA ASP A 434 27.95 -22.23 -0.38
C ASP A 434 28.86 -22.09 -1.62
N TYR A 435 30.14 -21.82 -1.40
CA TYR A 435 31.18 -21.93 -2.42
C TYR A 435 32.30 -22.85 -1.93
N LEU A 436 32.93 -23.57 -2.87
CA LEU A 436 34.06 -24.45 -2.57
C LEU A 436 35.35 -23.66 -2.68
N MET A 437 36.04 -23.46 -1.57
CA MET A 437 37.36 -22.84 -1.55
C MET A 437 38.43 -23.93 -1.70
N PRO A 438 39.29 -23.88 -2.73
CA PRO A 438 40.46 -24.76 -2.78
C PRO A 438 41.44 -24.34 -1.67
N MET A 439 41.78 -25.29 -0.82
CA MET A 439 42.81 -25.13 0.21
C MET A 439 44.07 -25.88 -0.19
N GLN A 440 45.20 -25.19 -0.10
CA GLN A 440 46.52 -25.81 -0.14
C GLN A 440 47.12 -25.76 1.26
N THR A 441 47.21 -26.91 1.91
CA THR A 441 47.85 -27.03 3.22
C THR A 441 49.28 -27.51 3.00
N THR A 442 50.26 -26.64 3.26
CA THR A 442 51.67 -27.02 3.28
C THR A 442 52.09 -27.30 4.72
N SER A 443 52.42 -28.54 5.04
CA SER A 443 53.05 -28.89 6.32
C SER A 443 54.57 -28.99 6.14
N GLN A 444 55.31 -28.39 7.07
CA GLN A 444 56.76 -28.48 7.16
C GLN A 444 57.10 -29.18 8.47
N THR A 445 57.72 -30.35 8.37
CA THR A 445 58.20 -31.09 9.53
C THR A 445 59.71 -31.06 9.52
N GLN A 446 60.31 -30.46 10.55
CA GLN A 446 61.76 -30.56 10.81
C GLN A 446 61.99 -31.70 11.79
N GLY A 447 62.60 -32.78 11.32
CA GLY A 447 63.09 -33.86 12.16
C GLY A 447 64.58 -33.68 12.46
N LYS A 448 65.00 -33.92 13.71
CA LYS A 448 66.42 -34.15 14.02
C LYS A 448 66.78 -35.59 13.65
N GLY A 449 67.59 -35.76 12.62
CA GLY A 449 68.20 -37.05 12.29
C GLY A 449 69.23 -37.47 13.34
N SER A 450 69.51 -38.77 13.46
CA SER A 450 70.43 -39.34 14.46
C SER A 450 71.92 -39.14 14.16
N GLY A 451 72.29 -38.14 13.35
CA GLY A 451 73.66 -37.84 12.93
C GLY A 451 74.05 -36.40 13.24
N LEU A 452 75.33 -36.18 13.58
CA LEU A 452 75.81 -34.96 14.25
C LEU A 452 75.65 -33.63 13.48
N PHE A 453 75.24 -33.62 12.20
CA PHE A 453 74.98 -32.38 11.43
C PHE A 453 73.96 -32.52 10.28
N GLU A 454 72.94 -33.37 10.37
CA GLU A 454 71.97 -33.55 9.27
C GLU A 454 70.53 -33.17 9.67
N TYR A 455 70.01 -32.11 9.05
CA TYR A 455 68.62 -31.66 9.16
C TYR A 455 67.85 -32.14 7.93
N THR A 456 66.79 -32.94 8.12
CA THR A 456 65.88 -33.32 7.04
C THR A 456 64.61 -32.48 7.14
N GLU A 457 64.36 -31.65 6.12
CA GLU A 457 63.09 -30.95 5.94
C GLU A 457 62.19 -31.76 5.00
N SER A 458 61.04 -32.20 5.51
CA SER A 458 59.98 -32.74 4.67
C SER A 458 58.88 -31.68 4.48
N LYS A 459 58.55 -31.39 3.23
CA LYS A 459 57.41 -30.55 2.82
C LYS A 459 56.35 -31.47 2.25
N SER A 460 55.19 -31.53 2.89
CA SER A 460 54.00 -32.18 2.34
C SER A 460 53.01 -31.09 1.90
N GLN A 461 52.47 -31.24 0.70
CA GLN A 461 51.43 -30.37 0.16
C GLN A 461 50.17 -31.21 -0.05
N ASN A 462 49.09 -30.83 0.63
CA ASN A 462 47.78 -31.41 0.44
C ASN A 462 46.85 -30.38 -0.21
N GLU A 463 46.20 -30.79 -1.28
CA GLU A 463 45.12 -30.03 -1.92
C GLU A 463 43.78 -30.60 -1.45
N GLY A 464 42.91 -29.73 -0.94
CA GLY A 464 41.57 -30.08 -0.51
C GLY A 464 40.58 -29.00 -0.87
N TYR A 465 39.29 -29.29 -0.74
CA TYR A 465 38.23 -28.28 -0.89
C TYR A 465 37.53 -28.13 0.45
N GLU A 466 37.37 -26.89 0.89
CA GLU A 466 36.55 -26.57 2.06
C GLU A 466 35.30 -25.82 1.59
N ARG A 467 34.14 -26.13 2.21
CA ARG A 467 32.88 -25.48 1.88
C ARG A 467 32.69 -24.26 2.76
N TRP A 468 32.56 -23.09 2.14
CA TRP A 468 32.39 -21.81 2.80
C TRP A 468 31.03 -21.20 2.45
N LYS A 469 30.39 -20.51 3.40
CA LYS A 469 29.16 -19.74 3.13
C LYS A 469 29.48 -18.57 2.21
N ARG A 470 28.70 -18.39 1.13
CA ARG A 470 28.82 -17.20 0.25
C ARG A 470 28.44 -15.92 0.99
N LEU A 471 27.40 -16.00 1.81
CA LEU A 471 26.99 -14.97 2.74
C LEU A 471 27.03 -15.51 4.17
N THR A 472 27.92 -14.94 4.98
CA THR A 472 27.99 -15.30 6.40
C THR A 472 26.82 -14.71 7.17
N PRO A 473 26.41 -15.32 8.29
CA PRO A 473 25.41 -14.74 9.19
C PRO A 473 25.76 -13.31 9.64
N ASP A 474 27.05 -13.02 9.82
CA ASP A 474 27.55 -11.69 10.20
C ASP A 474 27.32 -10.65 9.09
N GLU A 475 27.63 -10.98 7.83
CA GLU A 475 27.40 -10.09 6.68
C GLU A 475 25.91 -9.78 6.49
N ILE A 476 25.02 -10.72 6.78
CA ILE A 476 23.56 -10.49 6.71
C ILE A 476 23.07 -9.65 7.90
N ALA A 477 23.56 -9.95 9.11
CA ALA A 477 23.12 -9.26 10.32
C ALA A 477 23.64 -7.83 10.41
N ASN A 478 24.90 -7.60 10.03
CA ASN A 478 25.60 -6.33 10.24
C ASN A 478 25.87 -5.56 8.94
N GLY A 479 25.63 -6.18 7.78
CA GLY A 479 25.93 -5.60 6.49
C GLY A 479 27.43 -5.62 6.19
N ASN A 480 27.81 -4.99 5.08
CA ASN A 480 29.21 -4.88 4.70
C ASN A 480 29.87 -3.71 5.47
N PRO A 481 30.88 -3.95 6.33
CA PRO A 481 31.52 -2.87 7.10
C PRO A 481 32.26 -1.85 6.23
N GLU A 482 32.73 -2.24 5.04
CA GLU A 482 33.34 -1.30 4.08
C GLU A 482 32.29 -0.49 3.31
N ARG A 483 31.04 -0.95 3.30
CA ARG A 483 29.95 -0.41 2.48
C ARG A 483 28.62 -0.47 3.25
N PRO A 484 28.47 0.37 4.30
CA PRO A 484 27.36 0.27 5.25
C PRO A 484 25.98 0.57 4.66
N ASP A 485 25.94 1.20 3.48
CA ASP A 485 24.70 1.54 2.77
C ASP A 485 24.27 0.48 1.75
N GLU A 486 24.98 -0.64 1.63
CA GLU A 486 24.59 -1.75 0.75
C GLU A 486 23.47 -2.59 1.36
N VAL A 487 22.59 -3.07 0.48
CA VAL A 487 21.50 -4.00 0.77
C VAL A 487 21.66 -5.22 -0.13
N LEU A 488 21.25 -6.39 0.35
CA LEU A 488 21.29 -7.62 -0.43
C LEU A 488 19.99 -7.76 -1.23
N LEU A 489 20.13 -8.01 -2.53
CA LEU A 489 19.05 -8.41 -3.41
C LEU A 489 19.21 -9.90 -3.72
N PHE A 490 18.15 -10.67 -3.49
CA PHE A 490 18.00 -12.04 -3.96
C PHE A 490 17.04 -12.01 -5.17
N PRO A 491 17.56 -12.06 -6.41
CA PRO A 491 16.74 -12.10 -7.61
C PRO A 491 16.19 -13.52 -7.84
N HIS A 492 15.05 -13.60 -8.52
CA HIS A 492 14.46 -14.88 -8.90
C HIS A 492 15.40 -15.68 -9.81
N GLY A 493 15.50 -16.98 -9.56
CA GLY A 493 16.19 -17.92 -10.45
C GLY A 493 17.72 -17.87 -10.40
N THR A 494 18.31 -17.08 -9.51
CA THR A 494 19.76 -17.05 -9.28
C THR A 494 20.11 -17.43 -7.85
N ALA A 495 21.13 -18.26 -7.66
CA ALA A 495 21.64 -18.61 -6.33
C ALA A 495 22.54 -17.52 -5.72
N GLU A 496 22.89 -16.48 -6.48
CA GLU A 496 23.82 -15.45 -6.05
C GLU A 496 23.08 -14.16 -5.67
N ALA A 497 23.24 -13.75 -4.42
CA ALA A 497 22.75 -12.46 -3.95
C ALA A 497 23.61 -11.32 -4.55
N LEU A 498 22.95 -10.23 -4.91
CA LEU A 498 23.58 -9.03 -5.43
C LEU A 498 23.67 -7.98 -4.34
N HIS A 499 24.85 -7.37 -4.20
CA HIS A 499 25.02 -6.16 -3.38
C HIS A 499 24.58 -4.96 -4.20
N ILE A 500 23.59 -4.23 -3.68
CA ILE A 500 23.01 -3.06 -4.36
C ILE A 500 22.94 -1.85 -3.43
N TYR A 501 22.89 -0.66 -4.04
CA TYR A 501 22.60 0.58 -3.35
C TYR A 501 21.15 0.96 -3.58
N LEU A 502 20.47 1.28 -2.49
CA LEU A 502 19.15 1.89 -2.59
C LEU A 502 19.29 3.40 -2.70
N LEU A 503 18.28 4.04 -3.28
CA LEU A 503 18.23 5.48 -3.47
C LEU A 503 17.08 6.06 -2.63
N PRO A 504 17.32 6.47 -1.38
CA PRO A 504 16.32 7.18 -0.59
C PRO A 504 15.87 8.46 -1.30
N TYR A 505 14.55 8.71 -1.31
CA TYR A 505 13.97 9.85 -2.04
C TYR A 505 14.52 11.22 -1.62
N TRP A 506 14.94 11.34 -0.37
CA TRP A 506 15.44 12.57 0.22
C TRP A 506 16.94 12.77 0.01
N SER A 507 17.71 11.78 -0.48
CA SER A 507 19.17 11.91 -0.66
C SER A 507 19.62 11.75 -2.10
N ALA A 508 18.87 11.02 -2.93
CA ALA A 508 19.23 10.81 -4.32
C ALA A 508 18.72 11.96 -5.21
N ASN A 509 19.64 12.56 -5.97
CA ASN A 509 19.34 13.66 -6.90
C ASN A 509 18.20 13.33 -7.86
N LEU A 510 18.09 12.06 -8.27
CA LEU A 510 17.01 11.58 -9.14
C LEU A 510 15.61 11.93 -8.60
N TRP A 511 15.34 11.55 -7.35
CA TRP A 511 14.04 11.76 -6.71
C TRP A 511 13.86 13.21 -6.25
N LEU A 512 14.94 13.81 -5.75
CA LEU A 512 14.94 15.20 -5.32
C LEU A 512 14.59 16.15 -6.47
N CYS A 513 15.27 16.04 -7.61
CA CYS A 513 14.97 16.88 -8.77
C CYS A 513 13.56 16.65 -9.28
N ALA A 514 13.14 15.37 -9.42
CA ALA A 514 11.78 15.00 -9.82
C ALA A 514 10.71 15.70 -8.96
N THR A 515 10.90 15.64 -7.65
CA THR A 515 10.00 16.22 -6.67
C THR A 515 10.03 17.75 -6.70
N VAL A 516 11.22 18.37 -6.78
CA VAL A 516 11.36 19.84 -6.82
C VAL A 516 10.70 20.43 -8.05
N ASP A 517 10.94 19.85 -9.23
CA ASP A 517 10.34 20.35 -10.48
C ASP A 517 8.82 20.19 -10.48
N GLN A 518 8.32 19.03 -10.04
CA GLN A 518 6.88 18.82 -9.96
C GLN A 518 6.21 19.76 -8.96
N THR A 519 6.86 20.01 -7.82
CA THR A 519 6.38 20.99 -6.84
C THR A 519 6.47 22.41 -7.39
N LYS A 520 7.49 22.73 -8.19
CA LYS A 520 7.61 24.01 -8.91
C LYS A 520 6.47 24.19 -9.90
N GLN A 521 6.07 23.14 -10.63
CA GLN A 521 4.93 23.19 -11.55
C GLN A 521 3.62 23.54 -10.84
N TRP A 522 3.46 23.22 -9.55
CA TRP A 522 2.30 23.71 -8.79
C TRP A 522 2.25 25.24 -8.67
N LEU A 523 3.39 25.91 -8.76
CA LEU A 523 3.51 27.37 -8.77
C LEU A 523 3.34 27.97 -10.17
N VAL A 524 3.64 27.19 -11.23
CA VAL A 524 3.55 27.61 -12.63
C VAL A 524 2.09 27.52 -13.07
N GLY A 525 1.44 28.68 -13.22
CA GLY A 525 -0.01 28.80 -13.44
C GLY A 525 -0.68 29.71 -12.41
N GLY A 526 0.04 30.06 -11.34
CA GLY A 526 -0.49 30.89 -10.26
C GLY A 526 -1.45 30.12 -9.36
N VAL A 527 -1.80 30.74 -8.24
CA VAL A 527 -2.60 30.11 -7.18
C VAL A 527 -4.06 29.89 -7.60
N ASP A 528 -4.47 30.49 -8.72
CA ASP A 528 -5.86 30.49 -9.20
C ASP A 528 -6.19 29.31 -10.13
N ALA A 529 -5.20 28.67 -10.76
CA ALA A 529 -5.45 27.58 -11.69
C ALA A 529 -5.88 26.28 -10.98
N GLU A 530 -5.15 25.90 -9.91
CA GLU A 530 -5.42 24.70 -9.13
C GLU A 530 -5.17 24.95 -7.63
N PRO A 531 -6.07 25.69 -6.95
CA PRO A 531 -5.86 26.16 -5.58
C PRO A 531 -5.72 25.03 -4.56
N TRP A 532 -6.32 23.86 -4.83
CA TRP A 532 -6.27 22.69 -3.96
C TRP A 532 -4.85 22.14 -3.76
N ARG A 533 -3.94 22.30 -4.74
CA ARG A 533 -2.54 21.84 -4.66
C ARG A 533 -1.77 22.50 -3.53
N TYR A 534 -2.12 23.73 -3.18
CA TYR A 534 -1.48 24.49 -2.09
C TYR A 534 -1.91 24.02 -0.70
N ASN A 535 -2.95 23.20 -0.62
CA ASN A 535 -3.35 22.53 0.62
C ASN A 535 -2.54 21.25 0.86
N LEU A 536 -1.90 20.68 -0.18
CA LEU A 536 -1.09 19.48 -0.03
C LEU A 536 0.14 19.74 0.84
N PRO A 537 0.59 18.74 1.62
CA PRO A 537 1.79 18.88 2.42
C PRO A 537 3.02 18.98 1.52
N LEU A 538 3.92 19.92 1.82
CA LEU A 538 5.21 19.97 1.15
C LEU A 538 6.01 18.68 1.40
N PRO A 539 6.69 18.17 0.35
CA PRO A 539 7.66 17.09 0.50
C PRO A 539 8.77 17.44 1.52
N GLU A 540 9.13 16.47 2.35
CA GLU A 540 10.16 16.64 3.37
C GLU A 540 11.56 16.36 2.79
N LEU A 541 12.09 17.31 2.02
CA LEU A 541 13.39 17.15 1.35
C LEU A 541 14.61 17.51 2.22
N ASP A 542 14.39 18.18 3.35
CA ASP A 542 15.43 18.73 4.23
C ASP A 542 15.68 17.85 5.47
N ARG A 543 15.70 16.52 5.27
CA ARG A 543 16.03 15.58 6.35
C ARG A 543 17.51 15.72 6.71
N ASN A 544 17.81 15.88 8.00
CA ASN A 544 19.16 16.09 8.58
C ASN A 544 19.84 17.43 8.22
N SER A 545 19.15 18.55 8.44
CA SER A 545 19.77 19.88 8.46
C SER A 545 20.56 20.19 7.18
N SER A 546 19.91 20.03 6.03
CA SER A 546 20.36 20.48 4.70
C SER A 546 21.42 19.62 4.00
N ARG A 547 21.83 18.47 4.54
CA ARG A 547 22.85 17.62 3.88
C ARG A 547 22.34 17.00 2.57
N SER A 548 21.04 16.69 2.49
CA SER A 548 20.37 16.21 1.28
C SER A 548 20.46 17.17 0.10
N LEU A 549 20.18 18.45 0.36
CA LEU A 549 20.11 19.50 -0.66
C LEU A 549 21.49 19.99 -1.11
N ARG A 550 22.55 19.79 -0.32
CA ARG A 550 23.94 20.18 -0.68
C ARG A 550 24.47 19.49 -1.94
N ASN A 551 23.88 18.35 -2.31
CA ASN A 551 24.30 17.57 -3.47
C ASN A 551 23.54 17.93 -4.76
N LEU A 552 22.53 18.81 -4.67
CA LEU A 552 21.79 19.31 -5.83
C LEU A 552 22.55 20.45 -6.51
N ASN A 553 22.29 20.62 -7.81
CA ASN A 553 22.73 21.80 -8.55
C ASN A 553 22.16 23.08 -7.88
N GLU A 554 22.93 24.16 -7.88
CA GLU A 554 22.59 25.46 -7.31
C GLU A 554 21.22 25.96 -7.80
N GLU A 555 20.85 25.69 -9.06
CA GLU A 555 19.53 26.02 -9.60
C GLU A 555 18.38 25.33 -8.86
N TYR A 556 18.52 24.03 -8.57
CA TYR A 556 17.53 23.25 -7.82
C TYR A 556 17.46 23.67 -6.36
N VAL A 557 18.61 24.00 -5.75
CA VAL A 557 18.67 24.53 -4.39
C VAL A 557 17.92 25.87 -4.31
N LYS A 558 18.17 26.78 -5.26
CA LYS A 558 17.46 28.07 -5.35
C LYS A 558 15.98 27.89 -5.59
N THR A 559 15.60 26.99 -6.50
CA THR A 559 14.21 26.66 -6.80
C THR A 559 13.49 26.14 -5.56
N TRP A 560 14.10 25.18 -4.84
CA TRP A 560 13.50 24.64 -3.62
C TRP A 560 13.43 25.68 -2.50
N ALA A 561 14.45 26.52 -2.33
CA ALA A 561 14.42 27.62 -1.37
C ALA A 561 13.30 28.62 -1.70
N PHE A 562 13.06 28.90 -2.98
CA PHE A 562 11.94 29.73 -3.44
C PHE A 562 10.60 29.07 -3.12
N VAL A 563 10.40 27.80 -3.47
CA VAL A 563 9.18 27.04 -3.16
C VAL A 563 8.91 27.07 -1.66
N LYS A 564 9.89 26.63 -0.84
CA LYS A 564 9.76 26.55 0.62
C LYS A 564 9.51 27.92 1.27
N GLY A 565 10.20 28.96 0.82
CA GLY A 565 10.08 30.32 1.35
C GLY A 565 8.74 30.99 1.04
N ASN A 566 8.10 30.63 -0.08
CA ASN A 566 6.81 31.19 -0.46
C ASN A 566 5.62 30.27 -0.15
N TRP A 567 5.85 28.99 0.16
CA TRP A 567 4.77 28.01 0.34
C TRP A 567 3.79 28.40 1.43
N THR A 568 4.29 28.77 2.62
CA THR A 568 3.43 29.19 3.73
C THR A 568 2.58 30.38 3.34
N LYS A 569 3.16 31.36 2.63
CA LYS A 569 2.42 32.54 2.15
C LYS A 569 1.33 32.16 1.14
N PHE A 570 1.61 31.26 0.20
CA PHE A 570 0.62 30.80 -0.77
C PHE A 570 -0.47 29.94 -0.11
N ALA A 571 -0.08 29.05 0.80
CA ALA A 571 -1.00 28.23 1.58
C ALA A 571 -1.90 29.10 2.46
N GLU A 572 -1.36 30.09 3.17
CA GLU A 572 -2.15 31.07 3.95
C GLU A 572 -3.08 31.88 3.07
N MET A 573 -2.63 32.29 1.87
CA MET A 573 -3.48 33.01 0.92
C MET A 573 -4.66 32.15 0.44
N ILE A 574 -4.47 30.85 0.20
CA ILE A 574 -5.56 29.92 -0.14
C ILE A 574 -6.44 29.60 1.07
N GLN A 575 -5.83 29.38 2.23
CA GLN A 575 -6.55 29.05 3.46
C GLN A 575 -7.32 30.23 4.04
N SER A 576 -7.03 31.47 3.64
CA SER A 576 -7.78 32.68 4.03
C SER A 576 -8.83 33.10 3.00
N ARG A 577 -8.84 32.48 1.81
CA ARG A 577 -9.88 32.73 0.81
C ARG A 577 -11.22 32.15 1.26
N PRO A 578 -12.34 32.80 0.86
CA PRO A 578 -13.65 32.17 0.88
C PRO A 578 -13.56 30.81 0.19
N GLN A 579 -13.82 29.75 0.95
CA GLN A 579 -13.94 28.40 0.43
C GLN A 579 -15.39 27.98 0.64
N ASP A 580 -16.09 27.74 -0.45
CA ASP A 580 -17.44 27.21 -0.35
C ASP A 580 -17.40 25.85 0.33
N GLY A 581 -18.39 25.61 1.18
CA GLY A 581 -18.60 24.36 1.85
C GLY A 581 -19.02 23.30 0.84
N ASN A 582 -18.72 22.04 1.15
CA ASN A 582 -19.09 20.94 0.29
C ASN A 582 -20.57 20.58 0.45
N ASP A 583 -21.22 20.37 -0.69
CA ASP A 583 -22.55 19.77 -0.72
C ASP A 583 -22.52 18.39 -0.05
N ALA A 584 -23.59 18.05 0.66
CA ALA A 584 -23.78 16.74 1.26
C ALA A 584 -25.05 16.12 0.70
N ILE A 585 -25.06 14.79 0.58
CA ILE A 585 -26.27 14.04 0.25
C ILE A 585 -26.56 13.14 1.43
N ILE A 586 -27.80 13.16 1.90
CA ILE A 586 -28.31 12.21 2.87
C ILE A 586 -29.51 11.50 2.28
N VAL A 587 -29.64 10.21 2.59
CA VAL A 587 -30.78 9.41 2.18
C VAL A 587 -31.72 9.31 3.37
N ILE A 588 -32.99 9.67 3.18
CA ILE A 588 -34.02 9.53 4.21
C ILE A 588 -35.12 8.63 3.67
N ALA A 589 -35.44 7.59 4.45
CA ALA A 589 -36.56 6.71 4.17
C ALA A 589 -37.86 7.36 4.67
N LEU A 590 -38.86 7.49 3.79
CA LEU A 590 -40.18 8.04 4.13
C LEU A 590 -41.26 7.01 3.83
N SER A 591 -42.28 6.97 4.68
CA SER A 591 -43.48 6.17 4.44
C SER A 591 -44.31 6.74 3.28
N ALA A 592 -45.16 5.91 2.68
CA ALA A 592 -46.06 6.35 1.60
C ALA A 592 -46.98 7.51 2.02
N GLU A 593 -47.37 7.56 3.29
CA GLU A 593 -48.21 8.64 3.83
C GLU A 593 -47.43 9.95 3.99
N GLU A 594 -46.17 9.88 4.46
CA GLU A 594 -45.27 11.04 4.57
C GLU A 594 -44.89 11.60 3.19
N MET A 595 -44.66 10.72 2.22
CA MET A 595 -44.40 11.13 0.83
C MET A 595 -45.62 11.81 0.20
N ALA A 596 -46.84 11.32 0.45
CA ALA A 596 -48.07 11.88 -0.10
C ALA A 596 -48.46 13.23 0.53
N ASN A 597 -48.33 13.35 1.86
CA ASN A 597 -48.81 14.51 2.61
C ASN A 597 -47.72 15.54 2.92
N GLY A 598 -46.46 15.20 2.70
CA GLY A 598 -45.30 15.96 3.17
C GLY A 598 -45.08 15.77 4.66
N CYS A 599 -43.85 16.00 5.12
CA CYS A 599 -43.49 15.85 6.52
C CYS A 599 -42.36 16.81 6.92
N ASN A 600 -42.19 17.03 8.22
CA ASN A 600 -41.01 17.70 8.76
C ASN A 600 -40.07 16.62 9.31
N GLN A 601 -38.92 16.45 8.70
CA GLN A 601 -37.90 15.51 9.18
C GLN A 601 -36.83 16.22 10.00
N VAL A 602 -36.45 15.62 11.13
CA VAL A 602 -35.37 16.14 11.98
C VAL A 602 -34.10 15.39 11.63
N ILE A 603 -33.14 16.12 11.07
CA ILE A 603 -31.88 15.56 10.58
C ILE A 603 -30.79 15.96 11.56
N ALA A 604 -30.08 14.97 12.10
CA ALA A 604 -28.85 15.22 12.83
C ALA A 604 -27.73 15.52 11.84
N MET A 605 -27.07 16.67 12.00
CA MET A 605 -25.96 17.09 11.14
C MET A 605 -24.66 17.09 11.92
N ASP A 606 -23.59 16.57 11.33
CA ASP A 606 -22.23 16.80 11.83
C ASP A 606 -21.68 18.09 11.21
N HIS A 607 -22.08 19.24 11.78
CA HIS A 607 -21.73 20.54 11.21
C HIS A 607 -20.35 21.04 11.66
N ARG A 608 -19.58 20.31 12.51
CA ARG A 608 -18.32 20.84 13.08
C ARG A 608 -17.43 19.84 13.83
N GLY A 609 -17.62 18.52 13.69
CA GLY A 609 -16.98 17.55 14.58
C GLY A 609 -17.48 17.69 16.03
N THR A 610 -18.63 18.33 16.22
CA THR A 610 -19.34 18.44 17.49
C THR A 610 -20.72 17.84 17.26
N VAL A 611 -20.92 16.62 17.74
CA VAL A 611 -22.21 15.91 17.67
C VAL A 611 -23.27 16.74 18.42
N GLY A 612 -24.36 17.14 17.73
CA GLY A 612 -25.55 17.67 18.44
C GLY A 612 -26.43 18.71 17.76
N GLU A 613 -26.15 19.19 16.54
CA GLU A 613 -27.05 20.13 15.85
C GLU A 613 -28.10 19.38 15.00
N PHE A 614 -29.37 19.71 15.24
CA PHE A 614 -30.51 19.15 14.51
C PHE A 614 -31.10 20.21 13.58
N VAL A 615 -31.32 19.84 12.32
CA VAL A 615 -31.98 20.69 11.33
C VAL A 615 -33.31 20.05 10.94
N THR A 616 -34.39 20.82 11.10
CA THR A 616 -35.72 20.39 10.64
C THR A 616 -35.88 20.71 9.16
N ALA A 617 -35.97 19.69 8.32
CA ALA A 617 -36.23 19.77 6.90
C ALA A 617 -37.70 19.57 6.60
N GLN A 618 -38.32 20.53 5.91
CA GLN A 618 -39.67 20.38 5.40
C GLN A 618 -39.63 19.66 4.05
N ILE A 619 -40.13 18.43 4.01
CA ILE A 619 -40.29 17.64 2.79
C ILE A 619 -41.66 17.96 2.19
N PRO A 620 -41.74 18.43 0.93
CA PRO A 620 -43.00 18.76 0.29
C PRO A 620 -43.83 17.49 -0.01
N PRO A 621 -45.16 17.62 -0.09
CA PRO A 621 -46.04 16.53 -0.55
C PRO A 621 -45.77 16.16 -2.00
N GLY A 622 -45.96 14.88 -2.32
CA GLY A 622 -45.82 14.33 -3.67
C GLY A 622 -44.38 14.03 -4.09
N VAL A 623 -43.45 13.89 -3.14
CA VAL A 623 -42.11 13.36 -3.41
C VAL A 623 -42.17 11.87 -3.69
N GLU A 624 -41.36 11.38 -4.62
CA GLU A 624 -41.25 9.96 -4.95
C GLU A 624 -39.85 9.43 -4.59
N PRO A 625 -39.70 8.11 -4.37
CA PRO A 625 -38.38 7.50 -4.22
C PRO A 625 -37.45 7.85 -5.39
N GLY A 626 -36.23 8.27 -5.07
CA GLY A 626 -35.23 8.77 -6.03
C GLY A 626 -35.29 10.27 -6.31
N MET A 627 -36.31 11.00 -5.82
CA MET A 627 -36.32 12.46 -5.87
C MET A 627 -35.35 13.05 -4.83
N ARG A 628 -34.79 14.23 -5.14
CA ARG A 628 -33.88 14.97 -4.27
C ARG A 628 -34.44 16.32 -3.87
N VAL A 629 -34.50 16.59 -2.56
CA VAL A 629 -34.88 17.89 -1.99
C VAL A 629 -33.61 18.63 -1.59
N ARG A 630 -33.39 19.83 -2.15
CA ARG A 630 -32.22 20.66 -1.83
C ARG A 630 -32.53 21.62 -0.68
N LEU A 631 -31.70 21.58 0.34
CA LEU A 631 -31.68 22.48 1.48
C LEU A 631 -30.43 23.34 1.40
N LYS A 632 -30.64 24.61 1.05
CA LYS A 632 -29.55 25.52 0.72
C LYS A 632 -28.71 25.89 1.96
N GLY A 633 -27.39 25.79 1.86
CA GLY A 633 -26.43 26.23 2.88
C GLY A 633 -26.47 25.44 4.19
N LEU A 634 -27.00 24.21 4.16
CA LEU A 634 -27.16 23.39 5.35
C LEU A 634 -26.21 22.17 5.39
N ALA A 635 -25.30 22.03 4.43
CA ALA A 635 -24.28 20.98 4.45
C ALA A 635 -23.00 21.44 5.15
N ILE A 636 -21.83 21.04 4.63
CA ILE A 636 -20.54 21.40 5.21
C ILE A 636 -20.40 22.93 5.11
N PRO A 637 -20.04 23.65 6.18
CA PRO A 637 -19.97 25.10 6.14
C PRO A 637 -18.81 25.58 5.28
N GLY A 638 -19.01 26.72 4.64
CA GLY A 638 -17.94 27.44 3.97
C GLY A 638 -16.94 27.99 4.99
N ARG A 639 -15.69 28.15 4.57
CA ARG A 639 -14.64 28.76 5.38
C ARG A 639 -14.31 30.16 4.87
N ASN A 640 -13.91 31.03 5.78
CA ASN A 640 -13.51 32.42 5.51
C ASN A 640 -14.50 33.21 4.63
N GLY A 641 -15.80 33.02 4.87
CA GLY A 641 -16.86 33.71 4.13
C GLY A 641 -17.23 33.08 2.79
N GLY A 642 -16.78 31.85 2.50
CA GLY A 642 -17.37 31.03 1.43
C GLY A 642 -18.80 30.62 1.77
N ALA A 643 -19.61 30.33 0.76
CA ALA A 643 -20.99 29.89 0.96
C ALA A 643 -21.02 28.52 1.63
N ASP A 644 -21.96 28.27 2.53
CA ASP A 644 -22.17 26.93 3.05
C ASP A 644 -22.64 25.99 1.92
N GLY A 645 -22.19 24.74 1.94
CA GLY A 645 -22.61 23.73 0.98
C GLY A 645 -24.10 23.42 1.12
N ASP A 646 -24.70 22.87 0.07
CA ASP A 646 -26.10 22.49 0.06
C ASP A 646 -26.31 21.04 0.48
N LEU A 647 -27.31 20.81 1.31
CA LEU A 647 -27.71 19.47 1.68
C LEU A 647 -28.78 18.99 0.70
N TYR A 648 -28.55 17.86 0.03
CA TYR A 648 -29.55 17.17 -0.76
C TYR A 648 -30.10 15.99 0.03
N ILE A 649 -31.40 15.97 0.21
CA ILE A 649 -32.12 14.83 0.80
C ILE A 649 -32.63 13.99 -0.35
N GLU A 650 -32.06 12.80 -0.52
CA GLU A 650 -32.57 11.79 -1.44
C GLU A 650 -33.63 10.94 -0.74
N ILE A 651 -34.82 10.85 -1.35
CA ILE A 651 -35.94 10.11 -0.78
C ILE A 651 -35.79 8.64 -1.13
N ALA A 652 -35.74 7.78 -0.12
CA ALA A 652 -35.86 6.33 -0.25
C ALA A 652 -37.26 5.88 0.19
N ALA A 653 -37.73 4.75 -0.36
CA ALA A 653 -38.92 4.11 0.14
C ALA A 653 -38.65 3.55 1.54
N GLY A 654 -39.43 3.98 2.53
CA GLY A 654 -39.35 3.54 3.93
C GLY A 654 -40.32 2.46 4.34
#